data_AF-A0A9D5FJS9-F1
#
_entry.id   AF-A0A9D5FJS9-F1
#
_cell.length_a   1.000
_cell.length_b   1.000
_cell.length_c   1.000
_cell.angle_alpha   90.00
_cell.angle_beta   90.00
_cell.angle_gamma   90.00
#
_symmetry.space_group_name_H-M   'P 1'
#
loop_
_entity.id
_entity.type
_entity.pdbx_description
1 polymer ?
#
loop_
_entity_poly.entity_id
_entity_poly.type
_entity_poly.pdbx_seq_one_letter_code
_entity_poly.pdbx_strand_id
1 'polypeptide(L)'
;FSSAQAGDTILLASGNYGQFQGGVKSGRVTIRLQPGATVTMEVSFNPASNITFDGVRLAGLQVSGSSRNLVFSNVLFTAQVTFRDATGPMNVVFDHCTWGAIDSVGYYEGRLSVVGSVSGPCGITVQNSKFGPGGNLDGIQTGADGLRILNNEFVGIRSGDSGIHTDAIQLYGSRNTVVRGNYIHDCDSGIMAPDGTDHETIEHNVIDPGDYPYAIMMGSDDGSVIRHNTLPDGPAAWGMRKGIISIGHKSGNPPSTGTVVQDNVLGEVSIQAGSSSVTANYNLVANAAAVGAQDIRGLPTYVGGTAPATYAGFALTTGSLGKGNASDGTDRGITVSSGPPAITAQPANQSVFAGQTATFSVSANGTGPLAYRWQTNSVTIAGATNLFYTTPASTLANSGTGYRVIITNSFGSVTSSVATLTVLPPDNTAPAVVLTAPANGSAVSNTVTISATATDPSTSSINSGQTGSGQASGVAGVQFKLDGVNLDVEDTVGPHSISWNTRGTANGSHTLTAVARDSAGNATTSTPVTVTVTNNAASGILGNDGEGTTTDNISDGSDSYINASRFMATNDLIISVVKAKVLGITGKYKCAIYSDNGGVPQTLLKSTDEAVNPSTGWRTFTLTSAQAIQSGSHYWLAIWSDLHSTSAGIYCDASGGSTRWTGAKTYGSWPDPITTTGGGSLRYCIYAEAQGSQEALVNGIPSSWLIQYFGGTNVVNGHAQEDWDHDGMNNLAEYIAGTIPTNAGSILQVSRVEDRGGTNLVIKWSSVAGKFYAIKTSTNLLVGFDGVTKTNIPATPTINTQTVSVDQVNSRFYRVAVEQ
;
A
#
# COMPACT_ATOMS: atom_id res chain seq x y z
N PHE A 1 -3.27 -35.66 8.60
CA PHE A 1 -3.56 -34.26 8.24
C PHE A 1 -3.67 -34.06 6.72
N SER A 2 -2.76 -34.60 5.91
CA SER A 2 -2.78 -34.46 4.43
C SER A 2 -4.15 -34.78 3.80
N SER A 3 -4.83 -35.84 4.25
CA SER A 3 -6.15 -36.25 3.75
C SER A 3 -7.35 -35.43 4.27
N ALA A 4 -7.16 -34.59 5.29
CA ALA A 4 -8.27 -33.85 5.92
C ALA A 4 -8.86 -32.81 4.98
N GLN A 5 -10.19 -32.75 4.93
CA GLN A 5 -11.01 -31.86 4.10
C GLN A 5 -11.60 -30.71 4.92
N ALA A 6 -12.11 -29.68 4.25
CA ALA A 6 -12.79 -28.57 4.89
C ALA A 6 -13.95 -29.06 5.78
N GLY A 7 -13.98 -28.61 7.03
CA GLY A 7 -14.95 -29.03 8.05
C GLY A 7 -14.48 -30.18 8.94
N ASP A 8 -13.40 -30.89 8.57
CA ASP A 8 -12.91 -32.02 9.36
C ASP A 8 -12.42 -31.60 10.75
N THR A 9 -12.66 -32.46 11.73
CA THR A 9 -12.07 -32.38 13.07
C THR A 9 -11.19 -33.58 13.33
N ILE A 10 -9.89 -33.34 13.55
CA ILE A 10 -8.89 -34.33 13.91
C ILE A 10 -8.79 -34.37 15.44
N LEU A 11 -9.15 -35.51 16.03
CA LEU A 11 -9.02 -35.76 17.45
C LEU A 11 -7.69 -36.46 17.75
N LEU A 12 -6.89 -35.85 18.62
CA LEU A 12 -5.57 -36.36 18.99
C LEU A 12 -5.64 -37.12 20.32
N ALA A 13 -5.15 -38.36 20.32
CA ALA A 13 -4.95 -39.15 21.54
C ALA A 13 -3.71 -38.65 22.29
N SER A 14 -3.53 -39.07 23.54
CA SER A 14 -2.35 -38.68 24.32
C SER A 14 -1.05 -39.09 23.62
N GLY A 15 -0.10 -38.16 23.50
CA GLY A 15 1.18 -38.42 22.86
C GLY A 15 1.97 -37.18 22.49
N ASN A 16 3.24 -37.42 22.13
CA ASN A 16 4.10 -36.43 21.47
C ASN A 16 4.08 -36.69 19.96
N TYR A 17 3.64 -35.71 19.19
CA TYR A 17 3.49 -35.80 17.74
C TYR A 17 4.69 -35.22 16.96
N GLY A 18 5.77 -34.85 17.66
CA GLY A 18 6.97 -34.29 17.03
C GLY A 18 6.67 -32.94 16.36
N GLN A 19 7.22 -32.74 15.16
CA GLN A 19 7.02 -31.53 14.37
C GLN A 19 5.83 -31.68 13.41
N PHE A 20 4.91 -30.72 13.48
CA PHE A 20 3.75 -30.61 12.60
C PHE A 20 3.91 -29.42 11.63
N GLN A 21 3.91 -29.71 10.33
CA GLN A 21 4.17 -28.70 9.29
C GLN A 21 2.91 -28.07 8.68
N GLY A 22 1.72 -28.58 9.03
CA GLY A 22 0.47 -28.08 8.47
C GLY A 22 0.34 -28.27 6.96
N GLY A 23 -0.28 -27.28 6.31
CA GLY A 23 -0.52 -27.23 4.88
C GLY A 23 -1.70 -26.31 4.54
N VAL A 24 -1.87 -26.00 3.26
CA VAL A 24 -3.00 -25.20 2.76
C VAL A 24 -4.25 -26.07 2.64
N LYS A 25 -5.37 -25.62 3.21
CA LYS A 25 -6.67 -26.29 3.12
C LYS A 25 -7.68 -25.41 2.39
N SER A 26 -8.60 -26.01 1.64
CA SER A 26 -9.67 -25.29 0.93
C SER A 26 -10.70 -24.66 1.88
N GLY A 27 -10.75 -25.13 3.12
CA GLY A 27 -11.58 -24.58 4.20
C GLY A 27 -11.10 -25.09 5.55
N ARG A 28 -11.75 -24.67 6.64
CA ARG A 28 -11.26 -24.83 8.01
C ARG A 28 -11.13 -26.30 8.42
N VAL A 29 -9.95 -26.71 8.89
CA VAL A 29 -9.70 -28.01 9.53
C VAL A 29 -9.37 -27.76 11.00
N THR A 30 -10.07 -28.46 11.90
CA THR A 30 -9.86 -28.33 13.35
C THR A 30 -9.01 -29.48 13.87
N ILE A 31 -7.98 -29.19 14.65
CA ILE A 31 -7.14 -30.13 15.37
C ILE A 31 -7.37 -29.89 16.85
N ARG A 32 -7.85 -30.91 17.58
CA ARG A 32 -8.11 -30.78 19.02
C ARG A 32 -7.82 -32.07 19.77
N LEU A 33 -7.60 -31.97 21.08
CA LEU A 33 -7.41 -33.17 21.90
C LEU A 33 -8.69 -34.00 21.99
N GLN A 34 -8.52 -35.31 22.16
CA GLN A 34 -9.56 -36.15 22.74
C GLN A 34 -9.80 -35.72 24.21
N PRO A 35 -11.04 -35.83 24.72
CA PRO A 35 -11.32 -35.53 26.12
C PRO A 35 -10.38 -36.29 27.07
N GLY A 36 -9.68 -35.56 27.93
CA GLY A 36 -8.72 -36.12 28.89
C GLY A 36 -7.35 -36.47 28.31
N ALA A 37 -7.11 -36.25 27.02
CA ALA A 37 -5.81 -36.52 26.41
C ALA A 37 -4.78 -35.42 26.70
N THR A 38 -3.51 -35.80 26.76
CA THR A 38 -2.38 -34.86 26.83
C THR A 38 -1.57 -34.94 25.55
N VAL A 39 -1.59 -33.88 24.76
CA VAL A 39 -0.97 -33.82 23.43
C VAL A 39 0.12 -32.76 23.43
N THR A 40 1.29 -33.08 22.89
CA THR A 40 2.37 -32.11 22.63
C THR A 40 2.89 -32.21 21.21
N MET A 41 3.23 -31.08 20.60
CA MET A 41 3.92 -31.01 19.30
C MET A 41 4.59 -29.65 19.11
N GLU A 42 5.60 -29.59 18.24
CA GLU A 42 6.10 -28.35 17.67
C GLU A 42 5.38 -28.06 16.36
N VAL A 43 5.13 -26.79 16.04
CA VAL A 43 4.43 -26.39 14.81
C VAL A 43 5.29 -25.45 13.98
N SER A 44 5.40 -25.72 12.69
CA SER A 44 6.14 -24.87 11.73
C SER A 44 5.37 -24.74 10.42
N PHE A 45 4.86 -23.56 10.11
CA PHE A 45 4.02 -23.30 8.94
C PHE A 45 4.74 -22.52 7.85
N ASN A 46 4.82 -23.10 6.64
CA ASN A 46 5.37 -22.44 5.45
C ASN A 46 4.92 -23.09 4.12
N PRO A 47 3.88 -22.58 3.44
CA PRO A 47 2.74 -21.87 4.01
C PRO A 47 1.68 -22.85 4.56
N ALA A 48 0.87 -22.39 5.51
CA ALA A 48 -0.31 -23.13 5.98
C ALA A 48 -1.54 -22.23 6.07
N SER A 49 -2.74 -22.77 5.81
CA SER A 49 -3.96 -21.98 5.92
C SER A 49 -5.21 -22.76 6.28
N ASN A 50 -6.17 -22.04 6.89
CA ASN A 50 -7.46 -22.55 7.31
C ASN A 50 -7.34 -23.68 8.36
N ILE A 51 -6.54 -23.45 9.40
CA ILE A 51 -6.29 -24.43 10.47
C ILE A 51 -6.71 -23.85 11.82
N THR A 52 -7.41 -24.65 12.62
CA THR A 52 -7.73 -24.34 14.01
C THR A 52 -7.06 -25.35 14.93
N PHE A 53 -6.36 -24.88 15.95
CA PHE A 53 -5.95 -25.69 17.10
C PHE A 53 -6.83 -25.36 18.30
N ASP A 54 -7.33 -26.39 18.97
CA ASP A 54 -8.17 -26.23 20.18
C ASP A 54 -7.71 -27.16 21.31
N GLY A 55 -7.29 -26.56 22.43
CA GLY A 55 -6.99 -27.25 23.68
C GLY A 55 -5.65 -28.01 23.76
N VAL A 56 -4.82 -27.94 22.71
CA VAL A 56 -3.54 -28.68 22.65
C VAL A 56 -2.41 -27.96 23.39
N ARG A 57 -1.32 -28.68 23.70
CA ARG A 57 -0.05 -28.07 24.12
C ARG A 57 0.90 -27.97 22.94
N LEU A 58 1.40 -26.77 22.65
CA LEU A 58 2.39 -26.54 21.61
C LEU A 58 3.75 -26.21 22.22
N ALA A 59 4.75 -26.99 21.86
CA ALA A 59 6.15 -26.83 22.27
C ALA A 59 6.91 -25.81 21.40
N GLY A 60 6.19 -24.90 20.75
CA GLY A 60 6.73 -23.88 19.84
C GLY A 60 5.85 -23.74 18.60
N LEU A 61 5.80 -22.53 18.05
CA LEU A 61 5.10 -22.22 16.82
C LEU A 61 5.94 -21.25 15.98
N GLN A 62 6.24 -21.65 14.75
CA GLN A 62 6.84 -20.78 13.75
C GLN A 62 5.87 -20.60 12.59
N VAL A 63 5.61 -19.36 12.21
CA VAL A 63 4.72 -19.02 11.08
C VAL A 63 5.50 -18.17 10.08
N SER A 64 5.54 -18.62 8.83
CA SER A 64 6.21 -17.91 7.73
C SER A 64 5.49 -18.07 6.39
N GLY A 65 5.99 -17.39 5.36
CA GLY A 65 5.44 -17.40 4.02
C GLY A 65 4.05 -16.79 3.94
N SER A 66 3.20 -17.27 3.03
CA SER A 66 1.83 -16.77 2.83
C SER A 66 0.79 -17.42 3.76
N SER A 67 1.22 -17.86 4.95
CA SER A 67 0.37 -18.52 5.94
C SER A 67 -0.73 -17.59 6.45
N ARG A 68 -1.98 -18.06 6.50
CA ARG A 68 -3.15 -17.22 6.84
C ARG A 68 -4.37 -18.01 7.33
N ASN A 69 -5.35 -17.35 7.94
CA ASN A 69 -6.58 -17.93 8.48
C ASN A 69 -6.27 -19.03 9.51
N LEU A 70 -5.55 -18.67 10.57
CA LEU A 70 -5.15 -19.58 11.64
C LEU A 70 -5.86 -19.20 12.94
N VAL A 71 -6.34 -20.19 13.68
CA VAL A 71 -6.97 -19.96 14.99
C VAL A 71 -6.34 -20.87 16.02
N PHE A 72 -5.93 -20.30 17.14
CA PHE A 72 -5.44 -21.01 18.30
C PHE A 72 -6.37 -20.69 19.46
N SER A 73 -7.10 -21.70 19.94
CA SER A 73 -8.06 -21.56 21.03
C SER A 73 -7.67 -22.48 22.18
N ASN A 74 -7.67 -21.98 23.41
CA ASN A 74 -7.36 -22.81 24.60
C ASN A 74 -5.98 -23.51 24.52
N VAL A 75 -5.03 -22.95 23.78
CA VAL A 75 -3.71 -23.58 23.55
C VAL A 75 -2.75 -23.21 24.66
N LEU A 76 -2.02 -24.20 25.19
CA LEU A 76 -0.88 -23.98 26.08
C LEU A 76 0.42 -23.96 25.27
N PHE A 77 1.07 -22.81 25.19
CA PHE A 77 2.41 -22.66 24.64
C PHE A 77 3.47 -22.84 25.72
N THR A 78 4.40 -23.77 25.49
CA THR A 78 5.56 -24.01 26.38
C THR A 78 6.89 -23.59 25.77
N ALA A 79 6.87 -22.95 24.61
CA ALA A 79 8.02 -22.31 23.97
C ALA A 79 7.55 -21.13 23.11
N GLN A 80 8.51 -20.38 22.56
CA GLN A 80 8.24 -19.17 21.77
C GLN A 80 7.31 -19.42 20.56
N VAL A 81 6.51 -18.39 20.28
CA VAL A 81 5.74 -18.24 19.05
C VAL A 81 6.40 -17.14 18.22
N THR A 82 6.83 -17.44 17.00
CA THR A 82 7.50 -16.46 16.13
C THR A 82 6.85 -16.38 14.77
N PHE A 83 6.56 -15.16 14.32
CA PHE A 83 6.22 -14.86 12.93
C PHE A 83 7.49 -14.39 12.22
N ARG A 84 7.91 -15.11 11.17
CA ARG A 84 9.15 -14.82 10.42
C ARG A 84 8.83 -14.76 8.94
N ASP A 85 9.26 -13.71 8.23
CA ASP A 85 9.08 -13.59 6.77
C ASP A 85 7.64 -13.85 6.29
N ALA A 86 6.65 -13.56 7.14
CA ALA A 86 5.25 -13.69 6.80
C ALA A 86 4.81 -12.48 5.96
N THR A 87 4.09 -12.72 4.87
CA THR A 87 3.74 -11.66 3.91
C THR A 87 2.23 -11.46 3.80
N GLY A 88 1.80 -10.19 3.87
CA GLY A 88 0.40 -9.78 3.74
C GLY A 88 -0.45 -9.98 5.01
N PRO A 89 -1.75 -9.63 4.96
CA PRO A 89 -2.67 -9.80 6.09
C PRO A 89 -2.93 -11.28 6.36
N MET A 90 -2.65 -11.73 7.58
CA MET A 90 -2.65 -13.16 7.91
C MET A 90 -3.97 -13.67 8.49
N ASN A 91 -4.79 -12.82 9.11
CA ASN A 91 -6.01 -13.25 9.80
C ASN A 91 -5.74 -14.40 10.80
N VAL A 92 -4.93 -14.10 11.83
CA VAL A 92 -4.57 -15.07 12.87
C VAL A 92 -5.17 -14.63 14.20
N VAL A 93 -5.80 -15.57 14.91
CA VAL A 93 -6.41 -15.32 16.22
C VAL A 93 -5.83 -16.26 17.26
N PHE A 94 -5.31 -15.70 18.35
CA PHE A 94 -5.03 -16.40 19.59
C PHE A 94 -6.10 -16.02 20.60
N ASP A 95 -6.87 -16.98 21.09
CA ASP A 95 -8.00 -16.74 21.99
C ASP A 95 -7.96 -17.73 23.15
N HIS A 96 -8.02 -17.25 24.40
CA HIS A 96 -7.92 -18.10 25.59
C HIS A 96 -6.65 -18.96 25.64
N CYS A 97 -5.56 -18.49 25.02
CA CYS A 97 -4.27 -19.19 25.05
C CYS A 97 -3.52 -18.89 26.34
N THR A 98 -2.58 -19.74 26.71
CA THR A 98 -1.68 -19.53 27.84
C THR A 98 -0.24 -19.72 27.39
N TRP A 99 0.62 -18.75 27.70
CA TRP A 99 2.08 -18.90 27.62
C TRP A 99 2.61 -19.09 29.03
N GLY A 100 3.14 -20.29 29.31
CA GLY A 100 3.73 -20.60 30.62
C GLY A 100 5.06 -19.88 30.83
N ALA A 101 5.81 -20.27 31.86
CA ALA A 101 7.18 -19.79 32.08
C ALA A 101 8.09 -20.22 30.93
N ILE A 102 8.49 -19.26 30.09
CA ILE A 102 9.37 -19.47 28.95
C ILE A 102 10.55 -18.52 29.11
N ASP A 103 11.75 -19.09 29.12
CA ASP A 103 13.00 -18.35 29.19
C ASP A 103 13.64 -18.21 27.81
N SER A 104 14.55 -17.24 27.68
CA SER A 104 15.22 -16.89 26.44
C SER A 104 16.06 -18.04 25.91
N VAL A 105 15.87 -18.32 24.62
CA VAL A 105 16.53 -19.38 23.86
C VAL A 105 17.09 -18.88 22.52
N GLY A 106 17.09 -17.55 22.26
CA GLY A 106 17.48 -17.02 20.94
C GLY A 106 17.38 -15.49 20.79
N TYR A 107 17.32 -15.04 19.54
CA TYR A 107 17.32 -13.60 19.13
C TYR A 107 16.01 -12.86 19.40
N TYR A 108 14.89 -13.57 19.52
CA TYR A 108 13.57 -12.97 19.75
C TYR A 108 13.30 -12.83 21.24
N GLU A 109 12.75 -11.70 21.64
CA GLU A 109 12.63 -11.31 23.06
C GLU A 109 11.25 -11.67 23.64
N GLY A 110 10.24 -11.91 22.79
CA GLY A 110 8.88 -12.25 23.20
C GLY A 110 8.56 -13.75 23.28
N ARG A 111 7.64 -14.12 24.19
CA ARG A 111 6.92 -15.40 24.15
C ARG A 111 6.06 -15.49 22.90
N LEU A 112 5.54 -14.35 22.45
CA LEU A 112 5.00 -14.12 21.12
C LEU A 112 5.77 -12.97 20.48
N SER A 113 6.53 -13.28 19.42
CA SER A 113 7.24 -12.28 18.61
C SER A 113 6.60 -12.14 17.24
N VAL A 114 6.11 -10.94 16.96
CA VAL A 114 5.55 -10.51 15.68
C VAL A 114 6.47 -9.43 15.10
N VAL A 115 7.61 -9.85 14.57
CA VAL A 115 8.65 -8.94 14.08
C VAL A 115 8.98 -9.29 12.62
N GLY A 116 9.04 -8.27 11.75
CA GLY A 116 9.32 -8.45 10.31
C GLY A 116 8.38 -7.68 9.39
N SER A 117 8.84 -7.49 8.15
CA SER A 117 8.26 -6.61 7.11
C SER A 117 6.92 -7.12 6.55
N VAL A 118 5.85 -7.09 7.33
CA VAL A 118 4.50 -7.03 6.75
C VAL A 118 4.28 -5.64 6.17
N SER A 119 4.19 -5.54 4.84
CA SER A 119 3.78 -4.30 4.18
C SER A 119 2.28 -4.09 4.45
N GLY A 120 1.94 -3.35 5.51
CA GLY A 120 0.57 -3.10 5.95
C GLY A 120 0.10 -4.00 7.10
N PRO A 121 -1.19 -3.89 7.50
CA PRO A 121 -1.72 -4.52 8.70
C PRO A 121 -1.54 -6.05 8.74
N CYS A 122 -0.96 -6.56 9.83
CA CYS A 122 -0.61 -7.97 9.99
C CYS A 122 -1.84 -8.89 10.11
N GLY A 123 -2.98 -8.35 10.54
CA GLY A 123 -4.21 -9.12 10.74
C GLY A 123 -4.11 -10.15 11.87
N ILE A 124 -3.25 -9.93 12.87
CA ILE A 124 -3.13 -10.79 14.05
C ILE A 124 -3.90 -10.17 15.21
N THR A 125 -4.67 -11.01 15.92
CA THR A 125 -5.34 -10.65 17.18
C THR A 125 -4.96 -11.65 18.27
N VAL A 126 -4.54 -11.13 19.41
CA VAL A 126 -4.26 -11.87 20.63
C VAL A 126 -5.25 -11.41 21.68
N GLN A 127 -6.11 -12.32 22.14
CA GLN A 127 -7.19 -11.95 23.02
C GLN A 127 -7.51 -12.96 24.11
N ASN A 128 -8.05 -12.46 25.22
CA ASN A 128 -8.54 -13.25 26.36
C ASN A 128 -7.49 -14.27 26.86
N SER A 129 -6.20 -14.00 26.65
CA SER A 129 -5.11 -14.93 26.85
C SER A 129 -4.25 -14.54 28.05
N LYS A 130 -3.40 -15.47 28.51
CA LYS A 130 -2.55 -15.30 29.68
C LYS A 130 -1.07 -15.49 29.35
N PHE A 131 -0.23 -14.56 29.80
CA PHE A 131 1.23 -14.65 29.74
C PHE A 131 1.79 -14.72 31.17
N GLY A 132 2.45 -15.82 31.50
CA GLY A 132 2.99 -16.10 32.83
C GLY A 132 2.04 -16.89 33.76
N PRO A 133 2.43 -17.11 35.04
CA PRO A 133 3.58 -16.51 35.72
C PRO A 133 4.93 -17.13 35.40
N GLY A 134 6.00 -16.37 35.64
CA GLY A 134 7.41 -16.79 35.53
C GLY A 134 7.96 -16.72 34.11
N GLY A 135 9.26 -16.90 33.96
CA GLY A 135 9.99 -16.83 32.69
C GLY A 135 10.58 -15.44 32.41
N ASN A 136 11.72 -15.41 31.70
CA ASN A 136 12.50 -14.21 31.40
C ASN A 136 12.41 -13.70 29.95
N LEU A 137 11.40 -14.13 29.21
CA LEU A 137 11.01 -13.49 27.94
C LEU A 137 9.87 -12.52 28.16
N ASP A 138 9.84 -11.50 27.31
CA ASP A 138 8.74 -10.55 27.20
C ASP A 138 7.42 -11.30 26.96
N GLY A 139 6.30 -10.73 27.37
CA GLY A 139 5.00 -11.29 27.03
C GLY A 139 4.79 -11.29 25.52
N ILE A 140 4.75 -10.09 24.94
CA ILE A 140 4.62 -9.89 23.49
C ILE A 140 5.68 -8.90 23.02
N GLN A 141 6.39 -9.24 21.95
CA GLN A 141 7.25 -8.34 21.19
C GLN A 141 6.64 -8.11 19.81
N THR A 142 6.49 -6.86 19.38
CA THR A 142 5.93 -6.54 18.05
C THR A 142 6.65 -5.38 17.38
N GLY A 143 6.94 -5.54 16.09
CA GLY A 143 7.32 -4.45 15.17
C GLY A 143 6.38 -4.37 13.96
N ALA A 144 5.22 -5.02 14.04
CA ALA A 144 4.27 -5.11 12.96
C ALA A 144 3.33 -3.90 12.91
N ASP A 145 2.69 -3.72 11.75
CA ASP A 145 1.55 -2.83 11.59
C ASP A 145 0.25 -3.53 12.03
N GLY A 146 -0.57 -2.88 12.86
CA GLY A 146 -1.96 -3.29 13.10
C GLY A 146 -2.18 -4.52 13.99
N LEU A 147 -1.23 -4.89 14.85
CA LEU A 147 -1.43 -5.97 15.83
C LEU A 147 -2.52 -5.58 16.85
N ARG A 148 -3.39 -6.52 17.25
CA ARG A 148 -4.42 -6.27 18.27
C ARG A 148 -4.16 -7.12 19.51
N ILE A 149 -3.89 -6.48 20.64
CA ILE A 149 -3.61 -7.09 21.95
C ILE A 149 -4.75 -6.71 22.90
N LEU A 150 -5.73 -7.60 23.02
CA LEU A 150 -7.02 -7.30 23.63
C LEU A 150 -7.29 -8.17 24.85
N ASN A 151 -7.62 -7.60 26.00
CA ASN A 151 -8.24 -8.36 27.09
C ASN A 151 -7.35 -9.48 27.68
N ASN A 152 -6.02 -9.33 27.62
CA ASN A 152 -5.09 -10.35 28.09
C ASN A 152 -4.63 -10.07 29.53
N GLU A 153 -4.16 -11.12 30.21
CA GLU A 153 -3.48 -11.03 31.50
C GLU A 153 -1.98 -11.28 31.31
N PHE A 154 -1.15 -10.36 31.80
CA PHE A 154 0.29 -10.52 31.92
C PHE A 154 0.63 -10.51 33.41
N VAL A 155 1.26 -11.58 33.87
CA VAL A 155 1.53 -11.77 35.30
C VAL A 155 2.91 -12.35 35.53
N GLY A 156 3.66 -11.84 36.50
CA GLY A 156 4.86 -12.52 36.99
C GLY A 156 5.99 -12.65 35.96
N ILE A 157 6.08 -11.76 34.97
CA ILE A 157 7.15 -11.76 33.96
C ILE A 157 8.35 -11.04 34.55
N ARG A 158 9.50 -11.71 34.68
CA ARG A 158 10.64 -11.22 35.45
C ARG A 158 11.96 -11.42 34.71
N SER A 159 12.81 -10.41 34.74
CA SER A 159 14.23 -10.52 34.47
C SER A 159 14.84 -11.53 35.45
N GLY A 160 15.46 -12.58 34.91
CA GLY A 160 16.23 -13.51 35.74
C GLY A 160 17.52 -12.85 36.24
N ASP A 161 18.37 -13.62 36.92
CA ASP A 161 19.70 -13.17 37.39
C ASP A 161 20.69 -12.80 36.25
N SER A 162 20.29 -12.95 34.98
CA SER A 162 21.13 -12.79 33.80
C SER A 162 21.29 -11.34 33.32
N GLY A 163 20.62 -10.37 33.93
CA GLY A 163 20.67 -8.95 33.50
C GLY A 163 19.93 -8.66 32.19
N ILE A 164 19.11 -9.61 31.72
CA ILE A 164 18.20 -9.44 30.58
C ILE A 164 16.96 -8.71 31.10
N HIS A 165 16.65 -7.52 30.57
CA HIS A 165 15.40 -6.83 30.87
C HIS A 165 14.21 -7.57 30.24
N THR A 166 13.02 -7.48 30.85
CA THR A 166 11.81 -8.13 30.34
C THR A 166 10.62 -7.21 30.41
N ASP A 167 9.81 -7.23 29.36
CA ASP A 167 8.63 -6.40 29.21
C ASP A 167 7.34 -7.21 29.15
N ALA A 168 6.25 -6.70 29.72
CA ALA A 168 4.96 -7.34 29.49
C ALA A 168 4.58 -7.23 28.01
N ILE A 169 4.76 -6.03 27.43
CA ILE A 169 4.61 -5.77 26.01
C ILE A 169 5.74 -4.85 25.54
N GLN A 170 6.54 -5.33 24.59
CA GLN A 170 7.56 -4.55 23.91
C GLN A 170 7.06 -4.15 22.51
N LEU A 171 6.93 -2.85 22.30
CA LEU A 171 6.65 -2.23 21.00
C LEU A 171 7.98 -1.79 20.38
N TYR A 172 8.29 -2.33 19.21
CA TYR A 172 9.60 -2.22 18.58
C TYR A 172 9.45 -1.74 17.13
N GLY A 173 9.35 -0.42 16.94
CA GLY A 173 9.08 0.17 15.62
C GLY A 173 7.73 -0.23 15.04
N SER A 174 6.79 -0.65 15.89
CA SER A 174 5.44 -1.01 15.49
C SER A 174 4.65 0.22 15.07
N ARG A 175 3.52 -0.04 14.40
CA ARG A 175 2.58 1.02 14.03
C ARG A 175 1.14 0.54 14.12
N ASN A 176 0.19 1.43 14.43
CA ASN A 176 -1.25 1.13 14.49
C ASN A 176 -1.64 -0.09 15.35
N THR A 177 -0.80 -0.51 16.29
CA THR A 177 -1.09 -1.55 17.28
C THR A 177 -2.14 -1.05 18.25
N VAL A 178 -3.09 -1.93 18.57
CA VAL A 178 -4.15 -1.66 19.54
C VAL A 178 -3.91 -2.49 20.79
N VAL A 179 -3.54 -1.84 21.89
CA VAL A 179 -3.39 -2.45 23.21
C VAL A 179 -4.57 -2.02 24.08
N ARG A 180 -5.55 -2.91 24.24
CA ARG A 180 -6.81 -2.58 24.90
C ARG A 180 -7.26 -3.59 25.95
N GLY A 181 -7.67 -3.12 27.11
CA GLY A 181 -8.36 -3.98 28.08
C GLY A 181 -7.46 -4.98 28.82
N ASN A 182 -6.14 -4.83 28.74
CA ASN A 182 -5.21 -5.79 29.32
C ASN A 182 -5.00 -5.53 30.82
N TYR A 183 -4.67 -6.59 31.56
CA TYR A 183 -4.24 -6.56 32.95
C TYR A 183 -2.77 -6.95 33.04
N ILE A 184 -1.90 -6.00 33.37
CA ILE A 184 -0.48 -6.22 33.56
C ILE A 184 -0.19 -6.04 35.04
N HIS A 185 0.25 -7.09 35.73
CA HIS A 185 0.53 -7.03 37.17
C HIS A 185 1.67 -7.93 37.58
N ASP A 186 2.42 -7.56 38.61
CA ASP A 186 3.52 -8.36 39.14
C ASP A 186 4.64 -8.69 38.10
N CYS A 187 4.76 -7.87 37.06
CA CYS A 187 5.83 -7.96 36.06
C CYS A 187 7.00 -7.04 36.42
N ASP A 188 8.15 -7.18 35.77
CA ASP A 188 9.28 -6.24 35.91
C ASP A 188 9.11 -4.95 35.11
N SER A 189 8.14 -4.90 34.20
CA SER A 189 7.84 -3.71 33.40
C SER A 189 6.41 -3.79 32.82
N GLY A 190 5.91 -2.64 32.34
CA GLY A 190 4.61 -2.51 31.68
C GLY A 190 4.69 -2.61 30.15
N ILE A 191 4.23 -1.56 29.48
CA ILE A 191 4.31 -1.41 28.02
C ILE A 191 5.54 -0.54 27.69
N MET A 192 6.49 -1.09 26.94
CA MET A 192 7.75 -0.42 26.64
C MET A 192 7.93 -0.26 25.14
N ALA A 193 8.20 0.97 24.71
CA ALA A 193 8.48 1.33 23.33
C ALA A 193 9.76 2.19 23.21
N PRO A 194 10.92 1.70 23.69
CA PRO A 194 12.10 2.55 23.80
C PRO A 194 12.75 2.84 22.43
N ASP A 195 12.40 2.10 21.38
CA ASP A 195 13.03 2.15 20.05
C ASP A 195 12.16 2.76 18.95
N GLY A 196 11.04 3.42 19.28
CA GLY A 196 10.15 4.05 18.29
C GLY A 196 8.82 3.34 18.14
N THR A 197 7.76 4.13 17.94
CA THR A 197 6.39 3.70 17.62
C THR A 197 5.68 4.73 16.74
N ASP A 198 4.58 4.32 16.11
CA ASP A 198 3.84 5.17 15.17
C ASP A 198 2.32 4.91 15.27
N HIS A 199 1.56 5.88 15.76
CA HIS A 199 0.08 5.84 15.86
C HIS A 199 -0.50 4.65 16.65
N GLU A 200 0.09 4.29 17.78
CA GLU A 200 -0.42 3.24 18.66
C GLU A 200 -1.68 3.69 19.40
N THR A 201 -2.59 2.76 19.68
CA THR A 201 -3.76 2.99 20.55
C THR A 201 -3.63 2.16 21.82
N ILE A 202 -3.33 2.82 22.94
CA ILE A 202 -3.18 2.18 24.26
C ILE A 202 -4.30 2.66 25.15
N GLU A 203 -5.31 1.82 25.36
CA GLU A 203 -6.49 2.27 26.08
C GLU A 203 -7.16 1.23 26.97
N HIS A 204 -7.75 1.70 28.07
CA HIS A 204 -8.51 0.83 28.97
C HIS A 204 -7.64 -0.27 29.60
N ASN A 205 -6.34 -0.09 29.80
CA ASN A 205 -5.50 -1.10 30.45
C ASN A 205 -5.37 -0.83 31.96
N VAL A 206 -5.14 -1.88 32.75
CA VAL A 206 -4.66 -1.75 34.15
C VAL A 206 -3.22 -2.24 34.17
N ILE A 207 -2.27 -1.38 34.58
CA ILE A 207 -0.84 -1.67 34.51
C ILE A 207 -0.18 -1.36 35.85
N ASP A 208 0.08 -2.40 36.64
CA ASP A 208 0.73 -2.36 37.96
C ASP A 208 1.97 -3.30 37.98
N PRO A 209 3.08 -2.92 37.34
CA PRO A 209 4.24 -3.79 37.10
C PRO A 209 5.14 -3.91 38.35
N GLY A 210 4.56 -4.16 39.53
CA GLY A 210 5.32 -4.35 40.77
C GLY A 210 6.12 -3.12 41.18
N ASP A 211 7.44 -3.24 41.26
CA ASP A 211 8.34 -2.18 41.73
C ASP A 211 8.86 -1.26 40.60
N TYR A 212 8.55 -1.53 39.33
CA TYR A 212 9.06 -0.71 38.23
C TYR A 212 8.25 0.59 38.07
N PRO A 213 8.89 1.76 37.92
CA PRO A 213 8.16 3.03 37.95
C PRO A 213 7.37 3.31 36.66
N TYR A 214 7.93 2.94 35.51
CA TYR A 214 7.32 3.23 34.21
C TYR A 214 6.26 2.17 33.88
N ALA A 215 5.01 2.60 33.79
CA ALA A 215 3.92 1.71 33.35
C ALA A 215 3.79 1.73 31.83
N ILE A 216 4.02 2.90 31.21
CA ILE A 216 4.06 3.06 29.76
C ILE A 216 5.27 3.92 29.41
N MET A 217 6.10 3.47 28.47
CA MET A 217 7.20 4.25 27.93
C MET A 217 7.08 4.34 26.41
N MET A 218 7.09 5.56 25.88
CA MET A 218 7.05 5.87 24.45
C MET A 218 8.31 6.66 24.07
N GLY A 219 9.24 6.00 23.39
CA GLY A 219 10.45 6.61 22.83
C GLY A 219 10.27 6.87 21.35
N SER A 220 10.62 8.06 20.87
CA SER A 220 10.59 8.42 19.43
C SER A 220 9.24 8.15 18.75
N ASP A 221 8.17 8.23 19.52
CA ASP A 221 6.78 8.04 19.08
C ASP A 221 6.28 9.13 18.14
N ASP A 222 5.47 8.77 17.14
CA ASP A 222 4.74 9.70 16.27
C ASP A 222 3.23 9.43 16.36
N GLY A 223 2.49 10.29 17.08
CA GLY A 223 1.02 10.33 17.00
C GLY A 223 0.22 9.26 17.77
N SER A 224 0.80 8.57 18.75
CA SER A 224 0.04 7.57 19.54
C SER A 224 -1.00 8.19 20.46
N VAL A 225 -2.05 7.42 20.80
CA VAL A 225 -3.12 7.80 21.73
C VAL A 225 -3.08 6.89 22.95
N ILE A 226 -2.92 7.49 24.13
CA ILE A 226 -2.89 6.81 25.43
C ILE A 226 -4.03 7.36 26.29
N ARG A 227 -5.07 6.54 26.51
CA ARG A 227 -6.25 7.01 27.23
C ARG A 227 -7.00 5.98 28.05
N HIS A 228 -7.73 6.43 29.07
CA HIS A 228 -8.58 5.56 29.89
C HIS A 228 -7.82 4.40 30.56
N ASN A 229 -6.51 4.53 30.76
CA ASN A 229 -5.72 3.53 31.46
C ASN A 229 -5.69 3.82 32.97
N THR A 230 -5.57 2.78 33.79
CA THR A 230 -5.35 2.87 35.24
C THR A 230 -3.96 2.35 35.59
N LEU A 231 -3.10 3.25 36.03
CA LEU A 231 -1.68 3.05 36.33
C LEU A 231 -1.47 3.46 37.80
N PRO A 232 -1.67 2.57 38.78
CA PRO A 232 -1.70 2.94 40.17
C PRO A 232 -0.39 3.59 40.64
N ASP A 233 -0.53 4.71 41.34
CA ASP A 233 0.55 5.36 42.06
C ASP A 233 1.00 4.55 43.28
N GLY A 234 2.26 4.71 43.67
CA GLY A 234 2.85 4.05 44.84
C GLY A 234 4.37 4.19 44.83
N PRO A 235 5.07 3.73 45.88
CA PRO A 235 6.53 3.67 45.87
C PRO A 235 7.02 2.69 44.80
N ALA A 236 8.10 3.05 44.11
CA ALA A 236 8.76 2.24 43.10
C ALA A 236 10.27 2.18 43.33
N ALA A 237 10.96 1.40 42.51
CA ALA A 237 12.42 1.33 42.42
C ALA A 237 13.03 2.73 42.19
N TRP A 238 14.32 2.84 42.52
CA TRP A 238 15.11 4.07 42.37
C TRP A 238 14.57 5.30 43.12
N GLY A 239 13.74 5.08 44.15
CA GLY A 239 13.10 6.16 44.91
C GLY A 239 12.07 6.93 44.09
N MET A 240 11.61 6.36 42.98
CA MET A 240 10.58 6.93 42.11
C MET A 240 9.18 6.53 42.57
N ARG A 241 8.16 6.99 41.83
CA ARG A 241 6.76 6.58 42.00
C ARG A 241 6.35 5.66 40.85
N LYS A 242 5.35 4.81 41.08
CA LYS A 242 4.73 3.95 40.08
C LYS A 242 3.76 4.72 39.19
N GLY A 243 3.38 4.09 38.08
CA GLY A 243 2.33 4.61 37.21
C GLY A 243 2.81 5.78 36.35
N ILE A 244 4.08 5.80 35.97
CA ILE A 244 4.62 6.83 35.08
C ILE A 244 4.31 6.49 33.62
N ILE A 245 3.74 7.45 32.90
CA ILE A 245 3.75 7.50 31.44
C ILE A 245 4.92 8.38 31.01
N SER A 246 5.94 7.79 30.38
CA SER A 246 7.12 8.52 29.93
C SER A 246 7.11 8.68 28.40
N ILE A 247 7.16 9.92 27.93
CA ILE A 247 7.24 10.28 26.51
C ILE A 247 8.60 10.94 26.26
N GLY A 248 9.39 10.41 25.32
CA GLY A 248 10.73 10.92 25.10
C GLY A 248 11.46 10.27 23.95
N HIS A 249 12.78 10.16 24.05
CA HIS A 249 13.62 9.55 23.03
C HIS A 249 14.97 9.12 23.60
N LYS A 250 15.56 8.10 22.99
CA LYS A 250 16.97 7.74 23.23
C LYS A 250 17.89 8.79 22.62
N SER A 251 19.08 8.95 23.21
CA SER A 251 20.12 9.81 22.66
C SER A 251 20.45 9.39 21.22
N GLY A 252 20.31 10.33 20.28
CA GLY A 252 20.56 10.10 18.84
C GLY A 252 19.31 9.74 18.02
N ASN A 253 18.18 9.44 18.67
CA ASN A 253 16.90 9.22 17.99
C ASN A 253 16.05 10.52 17.96
N PRO A 254 15.13 10.67 17.00
CA PRO A 254 14.24 11.83 16.96
C PRO A 254 13.36 11.90 18.22
N PRO A 255 13.07 13.12 18.74
CA PRO A 255 12.11 13.29 19.82
C PRO A 255 10.70 12.82 19.44
N SER A 256 9.93 12.31 20.41
CA SER A 256 8.51 12.04 20.19
C SER A 256 7.73 13.28 19.74
N THR A 257 6.73 13.05 18.88
CA THR A 257 5.82 14.08 18.41
C THR A 257 4.37 13.61 18.35
N GLY A 258 3.41 14.50 18.63
CA GLY A 258 1.98 14.26 18.39
C GLY A 258 1.27 13.30 19.34
N THR A 259 1.97 12.67 20.30
CA THR A 259 1.35 11.76 21.26
C THR A 259 0.25 12.45 22.09
N VAL A 260 -0.91 11.81 22.23
CA VAL A 260 -2.03 12.28 23.03
C VAL A 260 -2.17 11.43 24.28
N VAL A 261 -2.02 12.04 25.45
CA VAL A 261 -2.20 11.42 26.77
C VAL A 261 -3.43 12.05 27.42
N GLN A 262 -4.54 11.32 27.47
CA GLN A 262 -5.79 11.89 27.97
C GLN A 262 -6.61 10.91 28.80
N ASP A 263 -7.37 11.41 29.76
CA ASP A 263 -8.37 10.62 30.47
C ASP A 263 -7.80 9.37 31.18
N ASN A 264 -6.58 9.44 31.72
CA ASN A 264 -5.95 8.35 32.46
C ASN A 264 -5.96 8.59 33.98
N VAL A 265 -5.92 7.51 34.76
CA VAL A 265 -5.62 7.52 36.19
C VAL A 265 -4.18 7.04 36.37
N LEU A 266 -3.28 7.92 36.82
CA LEU A 266 -1.85 7.62 36.80
C LEU A 266 -1.05 8.29 37.92
N GLY A 267 0.20 7.87 38.10
CA GLY A 267 1.13 8.51 39.03
C GLY A 267 1.67 9.83 38.48
N GLU A 268 2.30 9.77 37.30
CA GLU A 268 2.95 10.91 36.67
C GLU A 268 2.97 10.80 35.13
N VAL A 269 2.86 11.94 34.45
CA VAL A 269 3.24 12.07 33.04
C VAL A 269 4.61 12.74 32.99
N SER A 270 5.59 12.12 32.36
CA SER A 270 6.93 12.67 32.15
C SER A 270 7.16 12.89 30.66
N ILE A 271 7.37 14.14 30.26
CA ILE A 271 7.66 14.51 28.86
C ILE A 271 9.09 15.03 28.79
N GLN A 272 9.95 14.33 28.05
CA GLN A 272 11.34 14.72 27.87
C GLN A 272 11.46 15.99 27.02
N ALA A 273 12.42 16.84 27.37
CA ALA A 273 12.72 18.05 26.60
C ALA A 273 13.04 17.73 25.14
N GLY A 274 12.47 18.52 24.23
CA GLY A 274 12.62 18.33 22.78
C GLY A 274 11.46 17.58 22.13
N SER A 275 10.64 16.84 22.89
CA SER A 275 9.40 16.28 22.38
C SER A 275 8.37 17.38 22.12
N SER A 276 7.77 17.39 20.93
CA SER A 276 6.90 18.46 20.42
C SER A 276 5.46 18.00 20.21
N SER A 277 4.47 18.89 20.31
CA SER A 277 3.05 18.57 20.03
C SER A 277 2.46 17.41 20.87
N VAL A 278 3.14 16.97 21.93
CA VAL A 278 2.61 16.03 22.91
C VAL A 278 1.58 16.76 23.76
N THR A 279 0.39 16.20 23.88
CA THR A 279 -0.68 16.75 24.72
C THR A 279 -0.93 15.85 25.91
N ALA A 280 -1.01 16.44 27.10
CA ALA A 280 -1.51 15.79 28.30
C ALA A 280 -2.72 16.61 28.77
N ASN A 281 -3.92 16.02 28.85
CA ASN A 281 -5.10 16.72 29.35
C ASN A 281 -6.07 15.75 30.01
N TYR A 282 -6.83 16.23 31.00
CA TYR A 282 -7.86 15.44 31.68
C TYR A 282 -7.31 14.16 32.30
N ASN A 283 -6.08 14.12 32.77
CA ASN A 283 -5.56 12.98 33.52
C ASN A 283 -5.72 13.21 35.03
N LEU A 284 -5.96 12.15 35.80
CA LEU A 284 -5.81 12.17 37.25
C LEU A 284 -4.37 11.78 37.58
N VAL A 285 -3.60 12.73 38.09
CA VAL A 285 -2.17 12.57 38.40
C VAL A 285 -1.92 12.68 39.90
N ALA A 286 -1.10 11.79 40.44
CA ALA A 286 -0.72 11.81 41.85
C ALA A 286 0.34 12.88 42.18
N ASN A 287 1.15 13.29 41.20
CA ASN A 287 2.22 14.30 41.37
C ASN A 287 1.67 15.75 41.41
N ALA A 288 2.38 16.64 42.13
CA ALA A 288 2.04 18.05 42.32
C ALA A 288 2.22 18.92 41.06
N ALA A 289 3.03 18.49 40.09
CA ALA A 289 3.21 19.19 38.81
C ALA A 289 2.34 18.54 37.72
N ALA A 290 1.10 19.00 37.59
CA ALA A 290 0.26 18.69 36.43
C ALA A 290 0.95 19.19 35.15
N VAL A 291 1.02 18.34 34.13
CA VAL A 291 1.67 18.65 32.86
C VAL A 291 0.66 19.27 31.88
N GLY A 292 -0.62 18.91 32.02
CA GLY A 292 -1.75 19.38 31.22
C GLY A 292 -2.57 20.50 31.84
N ALA A 293 -3.22 21.29 30.98
CA ALA A 293 -4.05 22.42 31.39
C ALA A 293 -5.34 22.02 32.13
N GLN A 294 -5.77 20.76 32.00
CA GLN A 294 -7.02 20.22 32.58
C GLN A 294 -6.80 18.97 33.44
N ASP A 295 -5.56 18.68 33.83
CA ASP A 295 -5.26 17.54 34.70
C ASP A 295 -5.75 17.78 36.13
N ILE A 296 -6.26 16.72 36.75
CA ILE A 296 -6.74 16.68 38.13
C ILE A 296 -5.61 16.15 39.01
N ARG A 297 -5.31 16.84 40.11
CA ARG A 297 -4.26 16.44 41.06
C ARG A 297 -4.85 15.76 42.29
N GLY A 298 -4.36 14.57 42.59
CA GLY A 298 -4.68 13.86 43.82
C GLY A 298 -4.66 12.34 43.66
N LEU A 299 -5.01 11.65 44.73
CA LEU A 299 -5.02 10.19 44.75
C LEU A 299 -6.42 9.65 44.44
N PRO A 300 -6.54 8.61 43.59
CA PRO A 300 -7.79 7.90 43.40
C PRO A 300 -8.15 7.07 44.64
N THR A 301 -9.43 6.73 44.76
CA THR A 301 -9.91 5.71 45.69
C THR A 301 -10.49 4.56 44.89
N TYR A 302 -9.90 3.38 45.04
CA TYR A 302 -10.31 2.19 44.31
C TYR A 302 -11.29 1.34 45.11
N VAL A 303 -12.17 0.60 44.42
CA VAL A 303 -13.11 -0.34 45.00
C VAL A 303 -12.40 -1.44 45.80
N GLY A 304 -11.23 -1.88 45.32
CA GLY A 304 -10.38 -2.88 45.97
C GLY A 304 -9.51 -2.34 47.11
N GLY A 305 -9.67 -1.07 47.52
CA GLY A 305 -8.83 -0.45 48.55
C GLY A 305 -7.55 0.17 47.99
N THR A 306 -6.55 0.40 48.85
CA THR A 306 -5.34 1.17 48.49
C THR A 306 -4.37 0.42 47.58
N ALA A 307 -4.43 -0.91 47.54
CA ALA A 307 -3.61 -1.76 46.67
C ALA A 307 -4.46 -2.93 46.15
N PRO A 308 -5.31 -2.70 45.14
CA PRO A 308 -6.17 -3.75 44.61
C PRO A 308 -5.38 -4.93 44.04
N ALA A 309 -5.74 -6.16 44.42
CA ALA A 309 -5.09 -7.38 43.93
C ALA A 309 -5.75 -7.98 42.66
N THR A 310 -6.79 -7.33 42.15
CA THR A 310 -7.55 -7.83 40.99
C THR A 310 -7.85 -6.70 40.04
N TYR A 311 -7.98 -7.06 38.76
CA TYR A 311 -8.41 -6.16 37.71
C TYR A 311 -9.64 -5.32 38.10
N ALA A 312 -10.69 -5.97 38.62
CA ALA A 312 -11.93 -5.30 39.02
C ALA A 312 -11.76 -4.40 40.24
N GLY A 313 -10.77 -4.67 41.08
CA GLY A 313 -10.48 -3.87 42.27
C GLY A 313 -9.96 -2.48 41.93
N PHE A 314 -9.38 -2.27 40.74
CA PHE A 314 -8.89 -0.96 40.28
C PHE A 314 -9.98 -0.01 39.76
N ALA A 315 -11.25 -0.42 39.77
CA ALA A 315 -12.35 0.50 39.47
C ALA A 315 -12.41 1.64 40.52
N LEU A 316 -12.71 2.86 40.08
CA LEU A 316 -12.88 4.01 40.98
C LEU A 316 -14.19 3.93 41.78
N THR A 317 -14.13 4.21 43.09
CA THR A 317 -15.33 4.29 43.93
C THR A 317 -16.21 5.49 43.54
N THR A 318 -17.50 5.46 43.90
CA THR A 318 -18.38 6.63 43.73
C THR A 318 -17.86 7.80 44.56
N GLY A 319 -17.61 8.94 43.90
CA GLY A 319 -17.01 10.11 44.54
C GLY A 319 -15.48 10.11 44.59
N SER A 320 -14.82 9.08 44.05
CA SER A 320 -13.37 9.14 43.81
C SER A 320 -13.04 10.32 42.92
N LEU A 321 -11.92 10.96 43.21
CA LEU A 321 -11.31 11.93 42.31
C LEU A 321 -11.06 11.28 40.94
N GLY A 322 -11.20 12.06 39.86
CA GLY A 322 -11.04 11.60 38.47
C GLY A 322 -12.24 10.89 37.86
N LYS A 323 -13.14 10.29 38.65
CA LYS A 323 -14.29 9.55 38.12
C LYS A 323 -15.24 10.45 37.33
N GLY A 324 -15.42 10.16 36.03
CA GLY A 324 -16.30 10.90 35.11
C GLY A 324 -15.70 12.20 34.54
N ASN A 325 -14.49 12.57 34.98
CA ASN A 325 -13.82 13.80 34.56
C ASN A 325 -12.42 13.56 33.95
N ALA A 326 -11.60 12.74 34.62
CA ALA A 326 -10.29 12.30 34.15
C ALA A 326 -10.25 10.81 33.77
N SER A 327 -11.38 10.15 33.94
CA SER A 327 -11.78 8.95 33.23
C SER A 327 -13.23 9.15 32.83
N ASP A 328 -13.73 8.49 31.79
CA ASP A 328 -15.12 8.64 31.34
C ASP A 328 -16.17 8.07 32.33
N GLY A 329 -15.74 7.71 33.54
CA GLY A 329 -16.58 7.12 34.59
C GLY A 329 -16.93 5.66 34.32
N THR A 330 -16.42 5.06 33.23
CA THR A 330 -16.60 3.65 32.91
C THR A 330 -15.44 2.76 33.34
N ASP A 331 -14.34 3.30 33.88
CA ASP A 331 -13.08 2.62 34.28
C ASP A 331 -13.21 1.12 34.47
N ARG A 332 -13.19 0.43 33.33
CA ARG A 332 -12.83 -0.94 33.13
C ARG A 332 -12.29 -1.04 31.71
N GLY A 333 -11.05 -1.47 31.57
CA GLY A 333 -10.73 -2.40 30.48
C GLY A 333 -11.50 -3.67 30.62
N ILE A 334 -12.67 -3.59 30.00
CA ILE A 334 -13.75 -4.55 29.96
C ILE A 334 -14.62 -4.49 31.19
N THR A 335 -15.89 -4.21 30.93
CA THR A 335 -17.01 -4.95 31.48
C THR A 335 -16.72 -6.45 31.54
N VAL A 336 -15.90 -6.91 32.50
CA VAL A 336 -15.90 -8.31 32.90
C VAL A 336 -17.23 -8.48 33.60
N SER A 337 -18.24 -8.92 32.85
CA SER A 337 -19.33 -9.64 33.46
C SER A 337 -18.72 -10.93 34.03
N SER A 338 -18.18 -10.85 35.24
CA SER A 338 -18.10 -12.03 36.09
C SER A 338 -19.55 -12.39 36.38
N GLY A 339 -20.04 -13.44 35.74
CA GLY A 339 -21.47 -13.68 35.73
C GLY A 339 -21.87 -14.81 34.80
N PRO A 340 -23.12 -15.27 34.93
CA PRO A 340 -23.69 -16.18 33.96
C PRO A 340 -23.57 -15.58 32.56
N PRO A 341 -23.56 -16.40 31.50
CA PRO A 341 -23.45 -15.86 30.16
C PRO A 341 -24.64 -14.94 29.89
N ALA A 342 -24.42 -13.83 29.18
CA ALA A 342 -25.47 -12.95 28.73
C ALA A 342 -25.38 -12.79 27.22
N ILE A 343 -26.52 -12.95 26.55
CA ILE A 343 -26.58 -12.86 25.10
C ILE A 343 -26.56 -11.38 24.72
N THR A 344 -25.51 -10.98 24.02
CA THR A 344 -25.31 -9.61 23.52
C THR A 344 -25.86 -9.44 22.10
N ALA A 345 -26.02 -10.54 21.35
CA ALA A 345 -26.76 -10.55 20.09
C ALA A 345 -27.56 -11.86 19.95
N GLN A 346 -28.88 -11.73 19.80
CA GLN A 346 -29.78 -12.87 19.60
C GLN A 346 -29.63 -13.45 18.18
N PRO A 347 -29.88 -14.76 18.01
CA PRO A 347 -30.01 -15.33 16.67
C PRO A 347 -31.19 -14.69 15.94
N ALA A 348 -30.93 -14.25 14.72
CA ALA A 348 -31.93 -13.65 13.85
C ALA A 348 -32.67 -14.71 13.04
N ASN A 349 -33.96 -14.48 12.76
CA ASN A 349 -34.73 -15.28 11.81
C ASN A 349 -33.99 -15.35 10.47
N GLN A 350 -34.00 -16.52 9.84
CA GLN A 350 -33.35 -16.74 8.56
C GLN A 350 -34.40 -17.09 7.51
N SER A 351 -34.24 -16.58 6.29
CA SER A 351 -35.01 -16.99 5.12
C SER A 351 -34.05 -17.47 4.06
N VAL A 352 -34.26 -18.69 3.55
CA VAL A 352 -33.42 -19.30 2.51
C VAL A 352 -34.29 -20.01 1.47
N PHE A 353 -33.76 -20.24 0.28
CA PHE A 353 -34.45 -21.06 -0.72
C PHE A 353 -34.26 -22.56 -0.44
N ALA A 354 -35.20 -23.39 -0.89
CA ALA A 354 -35.09 -24.84 -0.77
C ALA A 354 -33.83 -25.33 -1.52
N GLY A 355 -33.04 -26.18 -0.86
CA GLY A 355 -31.71 -26.61 -1.29
C GLY A 355 -30.57 -25.86 -0.62
N GLN A 356 -30.81 -24.69 -0.02
CA GLN A 356 -29.79 -23.89 0.65
C GLN A 356 -29.68 -24.16 2.15
N THR A 357 -28.54 -23.82 2.74
CA THR A 357 -28.32 -23.88 4.19
C THR A 357 -28.60 -22.52 4.83
N ALA A 358 -29.14 -22.51 6.05
CA ALA A 358 -29.32 -21.31 6.86
C ALA A 358 -28.33 -21.31 8.01
N THR A 359 -27.73 -20.16 8.34
CA THR A 359 -26.83 -20.04 9.49
C THR A 359 -27.45 -19.14 10.56
N PHE A 360 -27.57 -19.68 11.77
CA PHE A 360 -27.96 -18.95 12.96
C PHE A 360 -26.72 -18.67 13.79
N SER A 361 -26.48 -17.43 14.18
CA SER A 361 -25.35 -17.03 15.02
C SER A 361 -25.82 -16.43 16.34
N VAL A 362 -24.98 -16.48 17.37
CA VAL A 362 -25.23 -15.83 18.65
C VAL A 362 -23.94 -15.15 19.11
N SER A 363 -24.07 -13.98 19.72
CA SER A 363 -22.97 -13.37 20.49
C SER A 363 -23.35 -13.36 21.95
N ALA A 364 -22.41 -13.76 22.80
CA ALA A 364 -22.60 -13.71 24.25
C ALA A 364 -21.30 -13.29 24.93
N ASN A 365 -21.45 -12.58 26.05
CA ASN A 365 -20.40 -12.38 27.03
C ASN A 365 -20.69 -13.26 28.26
N GLY A 366 -19.78 -13.25 29.22
CA GLY A 366 -19.83 -14.09 30.41
C GLY A 366 -18.46 -14.67 30.71
N THR A 367 -18.30 -15.22 31.92
CA THR A 367 -17.04 -15.84 32.30
C THR A 367 -16.79 -17.10 31.46
N GLY A 368 -15.65 -17.17 30.78
CA GLY A 368 -15.25 -18.36 30.02
C GLY A 368 -14.92 -19.57 30.91
N PRO A 369 -14.93 -20.80 30.38
CA PRO A 369 -15.35 -21.15 29.01
C PRO A 369 -16.88 -21.10 28.86
N LEU A 370 -17.35 -20.59 27.71
CA LEU A 370 -18.77 -20.63 27.33
C LEU A 370 -19.03 -21.90 26.51
N ALA A 371 -19.96 -22.74 26.99
CA ALA A 371 -20.43 -23.94 26.33
C ALA A 371 -21.77 -23.67 25.63
N TYR A 372 -21.79 -23.81 24.30
CA TYR A 372 -22.99 -23.60 23.49
C TYR A 372 -23.68 -24.93 23.19
N ARG A 373 -25.01 -24.92 23.12
CA ARG A 373 -25.83 -26.07 22.73
C ARG A 373 -27.02 -25.59 21.94
N TRP A 374 -26.95 -25.74 20.62
CA TRP A 374 -28.07 -25.42 19.74
C TRP A 374 -29.19 -26.45 19.87
N GLN A 375 -30.43 -25.95 19.76
CA GLN A 375 -31.65 -26.74 19.81
C GLN A 375 -32.54 -26.38 18.62
N THR A 376 -33.19 -27.39 18.05
CA THR A 376 -34.29 -27.24 17.09
C THR A 376 -35.57 -27.71 17.75
N ASN A 377 -36.63 -26.89 17.75
CA ASN A 377 -37.90 -27.19 18.42
C ASN A 377 -37.71 -27.73 19.87
N SER A 378 -36.77 -27.13 20.61
CA SER A 378 -36.37 -27.51 21.98
C SER A 378 -35.57 -28.82 22.14
N VAL A 379 -35.24 -29.52 21.06
CA VAL A 379 -34.41 -30.74 21.07
C VAL A 379 -32.97 -30.39 20.70
N THR A 380 -32.00 -30.89 21.46
CA THR A 380 -30.58 -30.63 21.21
C THR A 380 -30.14 -31.20 19.86
N ILE A 381 -29.45 -30.35 19.09
CA ILE A 381 -28.82 -30.74 17.83
C ILE A 381 -27.43 -31.28 18.18
N ALA A 382 -27.19 -32.56 17.92
CA ALA A 382 -25.94 -33.22 18.27
C ALA A 382 -24.74 -32.53 17.61
N GLY A 383 -23.69 -32.24 18.38
CA GLY A 383 -22.45 -31.64 17.90
C GLY A 383 -22.49 -30.11 17.67
N ALA A 384 -23.66 -29.48 17.68
CA ALA A 384 -23.81 -28.04 17.47
C ALA A 384 -23.44 -27.25 18.73
N THR A 385 -22.13 -27.05 18.92
CA THR A 385 -21.51 -26.47 20.13
C THR A 385 -20.73 -25.18 19.89
N ASN A 386 -20.81 -24.64 18.67
CA ASN A 386 -20.20 -23.38 18.29
C ASN A 386 -21.14 -22.19 18.56
N LEU A 387 -20.59 -20.98 18.48
CA LEU A 387 -21.35 -19.71 18.48
C LEU A 387 -22.27 -19.51 17.27
N PHE A 388 -22.25 -20.45 16.31
CA PHE A 388 -23.18 -20.52 15.19
C PHE A 388 -23.61 -21.96 14.92
N TYR A 389 -24.76 -22.11 14.28
CA TYR A 389 -25.28 -23.36 13.74
C TYR A 389 -25.74 -23.17 12.31
N THR A 390 -25.21 -23.97 11.40
CA THR A 390 -25.64 -24.02 10.00
C THR A 390 -26.48 -25.26 9.77
N THR A 391 -27.67 -25.10 9.21
CA THR A 391 -28.56 -26.21 8.88
C THR A 391 -27.96 -27.06 7.75
N PRO A 392 -28.35 -28.33 7.63
CA PRO A 392 -28.26 -29.02 6.34
C PRO A 392 -29.02 -28.27 5.25
N ALA A 393 -28.86 -28.69 3.99
CA ALA A 393 -29.66 -28.17 2.88
C ALA A 393 -31.15 -28.26 3.22
N SER A 394 -31.82 -27.11 3.27
CA SER A 394 -33.18 -26.98 3.77
C SER A 394 -34.18 -27.39 2.72
N THR A 395 -35.23 -28.08 3.11
CA THR A 395 -36.39 -28.38 2.27
C THR A 395 -37.56 -27.49 2.67
N LEU A 396 -38.58 -27.37 1.82
CA LEU A 396 -39.81 -26.63 2.16
C LEU A 396 -40.44 -27.12 3.48
N ALA A 397 -40.26 -28.40 3.83
CA ALA A 397 -40.74 -28.97 5.10
C ALA A 397 -39.99 -28.46 6.33
N ASN A 398 -38.82 -27.84 6.17
CA ASN A 398 -38.08 -27.20 7.27
C ASN A 398 -38.55 -25.76 7.54
N SER A 399 -39.40 -25.18 6.68
CA SER A 399 -39.98 -23.86 6.91
C SER A 399 -40.82 -23.84 8.19
N GLY A 400 -40.67 -22.79 9.00
CA GLY A 400 -41.25 -22.66 10.33
C GLY A 400 -40.42 -23.29 11.46
N THR A 401 -39.32 -23.99 11.18
CA THR A 401 -38.48 -24.61 12.22
C THR A 401 -37.84 -23.54 13.10
N GLY A 402 -37.97 -23.69 14.43
CA GLY A 402 -37.38 -22.77 15.40
C GLY A 402 -36.01 -23.24 15.91
N TYR A 403 -35.01 -22.36 15.86
CA TYR A 403 -33.66 -22.58 16.36
C TYR A 403 -33.37 -21.67 17.55
N ARG A 404 -32.76 -22.23 18.59
CA ARG A 404 -32.26 -21.45 19.74
C ARG A 404 -30.98 -22.07 20.27
N VAL A 405 -30.24 -21.33 21.08
CA VAL A 405 -29.01 -21.81 21.70
C VAL A 405 -29.06 -21.61 23.20
N ILE A 406 -28.58 -22.61 23.92
CA ILE A 406 -28.30 -22.52 25.36
C ILE A 406 -26.81 -22.31 25.51
N ILE A 407 -26.42 -21.25 26.21
CA ILE A 407 -25.03 -20.91 26.51
C ILE A 407 -24.84 -21.08 28.00
N THR A 408 -23.77 -21.78 28.39
CA THR A 408 -23.54 -22.21 29.77
C THR A 408 -22.11 -21.89 30.17
N ASN A 409 -21.90 -21.51 31.43
CA ASN A 409 -20.59 -21.48 32.08
C ASN A 409 -20.73 -21.94 33.53
N SER A 410 -19.66 -21.83 34.32
CA SER A 410 -19.64 -22.18 35.74
C SER A 410 -20.56 -21.32 36.63
N PHE A 411 -21.02 -20.17 36.13
CA PHE A 411 -21.87 -19.21 36.87
C PHE A 411 -23.35 -19.31 36.50
N GLY A 412 -23.70 -20.02 35.42
CA GLY A 412 -25.08 -20.28 35.04
C GLY A 412 -25.28 -20.52 33.56
N SER A 413 -26.51 -20.31 33.11
CA SER A 413 -26.90 -20.52 31.72
C SER A 413 -27.85 -19.43 31.24
N VAL A 414 -27.75 -19.08 29.96
CA VAL A 414 -28.72 -18.24 29.26
C VAL A 414 -29.22 -18.98 28.02
N THR A 415 -30.51 -18.80 27.72
CA THR A 415 -31.13 -19.35 26.51
C THR A 415 -31.51 -18.19 25.60
N SER A 416 -31.21 -18.32 24.31
CA SER A 416 -31.58 -17.31 23.31
C SER A 416 -33.08 -17.26 23.05
N SER A 417 -33.54 -16.17 22.43
CA SER A 417 -34.81 -16.18 21.72
C SER A 417 -34.78 -17.23 20.59
N VAL A 418 -35.96 -17.68 20.17
CA VAL A 418 -36.10 -18.59 19.04
C VAL A 418 -36.00 -17.78 17.74
N ALA A 419 -35.07 -18.17 16.88
CA ALA A 419 -34.99 -17.72 15.50
C ALA A 419 -35.71 -18.71 14.58
N THR A 420 -36.63 -18.24 13.77
CA THR A 420 -37.39 -19.08 12.83
C THR A 420 -36.69 -19.16 11.49
N LEU A 421 -36.65 -20.36 10.91
CA LEU A 421 -36.27 -20.60 9.53
C LEU A 421 -37.49 -20.50 8.62
N THR A 422 -37.45 -19.64 7.61
CA THR A 422 -38.40 -19.64 6.49
C THR A 422 -37.71 -20.26 5.28
N VAL A 423 -38.31 -21.29 4.68
CA VAL A 423 -37.81 -21.88 3.43
C VAL A 423 -38.75 -21.53 2.29
N LEU A 424 -38.19 -20.88 1.27
CA LEU A 424 -38.89 -20.45 0.06
C LEU A 424 -38.70 -21.49 -1.06
N PRO A 425 -39.58 -21.55 -2.08
CA PRO A 425 -39.39 -22.41 -3.26
C PRO A 425 -38.06 -22.13 -3.96
N PRO A 426 -37.40 -23.11 -4.64
CA PRO A 426 -36.10 -22.90 -5.27
C PRO A 426 -36.05 -21.65 -6.15
N ASP A 427 -34.96 -20.89 -6.05
CA ASP A 427 -34.75 -19.72 -6.89
C ASP A 427 -34.28 -20.13 -8.27
N ASN A 428 -35.06 -19.75 -9.29
CA ASN A 428 -34.77 -19.99 -10.69
C ASN A 428 -34.58 -18.68 -11.47
N THR A 429 -34.42 -17.55 -10.77
CA THR A 429 -34.32 -16.23 -11.39
C THR A 429 -32.88 -15.76 -11.33
N ALA A 430 -32.26 -15.54 -12.48
CA ALA A 430 -30.90 -15.01 -12.51
C ALA A 430 -30.88 -13.51 -12.10
N PRO A 431 -29.81 -13.04 -11.44
CA PRO A 431 -29.67 -11.63 -11.10
C PRO A 431 -29.49 -10.78 -12.37
N ALA A 432 -29.92 -9.53 -12.35
CA ALA A 432 -29.58 -8.53 -13.36
C ALA A 432 -28.23 -7.87 -13.03
N VAL A 433 -27.42 -7.54 -14.03
CA VAL A 433 -26.13 -6.85 -13.85
C VAL A 433 -25.84 -5.87 -14.97
N VAL A 434 -25.32 -4.70 -14.59
CA VAL A 434 -24.94 -3.62 -15.51
C VAL A 434 -23.60 -3.05 -15.04
N LEU A 435 -22.64 -2.94 -15.97
CA LEU A 435 -21.38 -2.21 -15.73
C LEU A 435 -21.68 -0.71 -15.59
N THR A 436 -21.22 -0.10 -14.51
CA THR A 436 -21.38 1.33 -14.22
C THR A 436 -20.14 2.15 -14.53
N ALA A 437 -18.96 1.52 -14.53
CA ALA A 437 -17.73 2.12 -15.03
C ALA A 437 -16.77 1.02 -15.52
N PRO A 438 -15.90 1.32 -16.50
CA PRO A 438 -15.87 2.53 -17.32
C PRO A 438 -17.07 2.64 -18.28
N ALA A 439 -17.33 3.82 -18.83
CA ALA A 439 -18.39 4.00 -19.82
C ALA A 439 -18.03 3.36 -21.17
N ASN A 440 -19.03 2.94 -21.95
CA ASN A 440 -18.78 2.38 -23.29
C ASN A 440 -18.06 3.39 -24.20
N GLY A 441 -16.98 2.94 -24.85
CA GLY A 441 -16.08 3.74 -25.67
C GLY A 441 -14.97 4.47 -24.91
N SER A 442 -14.85 4.30 -23.59
CA SER A 442 -13.83 5.00 -22.79
C SER A 442 -12.41 4.60 -23.21
N ALA A 443 -11.50 5.57 -23.28
CA ALA A 443 -10.07 5.31 -23.28
C ALA A 443 -9.59 5.09 -21.84
N VAL A 444 -8.81 4.03 -21.60
CA VAL A 444 -8.40 3.61 -20.26
C VAL A 444 -6.91 3.26 -20.21
N SER A 445 -6.23 3.61 -19.10
CA SER A 445 -4.80 3.36 -18.90
C SER A 445 -4.45 3.27 -17.42
N ASN A 446 -3.26 2.72 -17.10
CA ASN A 446 -2.80 2.44 -15.74
C ASN A 446 -3.82 1.64 -14.92
N THR A 447 -4.24 2.15 -13.77
CA THR A 447 -5.22 1.49 -12.91
C THR A 447 -6.60 2.05 -13.19
N VAL A 448 -7.51 1.16 -13.56
CA VAL A 448 -8.89 1.48 -13.94
C VAL A 448 -9.82 0.80 -12.95
N THR A 449 -10.71 1.56 -12.32
CA THR A 449 -11.79 0.98 -11.53
C THR A 449 -12.88 0.48 -12.46
N ILE A 450 -13.16 -0.81 -12.41
CA ILE A 450 -14.32 -1.41 -13.08
C ILE A 450 -15.38 -1.61 -11.99
N SER A 451 -16.58 -1.12 -12.21
CA SER A 451 -17.68 -1.24 -11.26
C SER A 451 -18.94 -1.74 -11.94
N ALA A 452 -19.79 -2.44 -11.19
CA ALA A 452 -21.08 -2.90 -11.66
C ALA A 452 -22.14 -2.75 -10.57
N THR A 453 -23.38 -2.50 -11.01
CA THR A 453 -24.57 -2.70 -10.20
C THR A 453 -25.21 -4.02 -10.57
N ALA A 454 -25.41 -4.89 -9.59
CA ALA A 454 -26.15 -6.13 -9.73
C ALA A 454 -27.36 -6.13 -8.79
N THR A 455 -28.49 -6.65 -9.24
CA THR A 455 -29.74 -6.71 -8.47
C THR A 455 -30.47 -8.01 -8.77
N ASP A 456 -30.97 -8.69 -7.75
CA ASP A 456 -31.75 -9.91 -7.93
C ASP A 456 -33.23 -9.68 -7.57
N PRO A 457 -34.17 -9.84 -8.52
CA PRO A 457 -35.60 -9.65 -8.25
C PRO A 457 -36.24 -10.72 -7.35
N SER A 458 -35.61 -11.88 -7.12
CA SER A 458 -36.16 -12.93 -6.24
C SER A 458 -36.22 -12.51 -4.76
N THR A 459 -35.51 -11.44 -4.41
CA THR A 459 -35.22 -11.04 -3.02
C THR A 459 -36.21 -10.08 -2.39
N SER A 460 -37.20 -9.61 -3.13
CA SER A 460 -38.35 -8.91 -2.54
C SER A 460 -39.13 -9.80 -1.56
N SER A 461 -38.89 -11.13 -1.58
CA SER A 461 -39.49 -12.13 -0.68
C SER A 461 -38.66 -12.49 0.56
N ILE A 462 -37.44 -11.96 0.71
CA ILE A 462 -36.54 -12.21 1.86
C ILE A 462 -36.40 -10.91 2.66
N ASN A 463 -37.03 -10.85 3.85
CA ASN A 463 -37.18 -9.66 4.69
C ASN A 463 -35.94 -8.74 4.76
N SER A 464 -36.18 -7.47 4.50
CA SER A 464 -35.31 -6.29 4.56
C SER A 464 -34.92 -5.83 5.97
N GLY A 465 -34.70 -6.77 6.90
CA GLY A 465 -34.49 -6.47 8.33
C GLY A 465 -33.05 -6.16 8.76
N GLN A 466 -32.06 -6.19 7.87
CA GLN A 466 -30.66 -5.96 8.22
C GLN A 466 -30.14 -4.68 7.58
N THR A 467 -30.30 -3.55 8.27
CA THR A 467 -29.65 -2.28 7.92
C THR A 467 -28.15 -2.39 8.22
N GLY A 468 -27.27 -2.35 7.21
CA GLY A 468 -25.85 -2.11 7.47
C GLY A 468 -24.81 -2.38 6.37
N SER A 469 -25.07 -3.22 5.37
CA SER A 469 -24.16 -3.39 4.23
C SER A 469 -24.94 -3.21 2.94
N GLY A 470 -24.46 -2.35 2.05
CA GLY A 470 -25.10 -2.01 0.77
C GLY A 470 -25.07 -3.15 -0.27
N GLN A 471 -25.40 -4.38 0.13
CA GLN A 471 -25.63 -5.48 -0.79
C GLN A 471 -27.06 -5.43 -1.31
N ALA A 472 -27.22 -5.50 -2.63
CA ALA A 472 -28.47 -5.93 -3.21
C ALA A 472 -28.71 -7.37 -2.74
N SER A 473 -29.66 -7.53 -1.81
CA SER A 473 -30.14 -8.83 -1.34
C SER A 473 -30.25 -9.79 -2.54
N GLY A 474 -29.58 -10.94 -2.51
CA GLY A 474 -29.67 -12.02 -3.53
C GLY A 474 -28.45 -12.27 -4.40
N VAL A 475 -27.64 -11.24 -4.70
CA VAL A 475 -26.44 -11.41 -5.52
C VAL A 475 -25.32 -12.01 -4.66
N ALA A 476 -24.82 -13.18 -5.05
CA ALA A 476 -23.73 -13.87 -4.34
C ALA A 476 -22.33 -13.45 -4.79
N GLY A 477 -22.21 -12.84 -5.98
CA GLY A 477 -20.95 -12.30 -6.46
C GLY A 477 -21.03 -11.75 -7.87
N VAL A 478 -20.04 -10.94 -8.23
CA VAL A 478 -19.82 -10.39 -9.56
C VAL A 478 -18.40 -10.69 -10.03
N GLN A 479 -18.28 -11.46 -11.11
CA GLN A 479 -17.01 -11.73 -11.77
C GLN A 479 -16.82 -10.77 -12.95
N PHE A 480 -15.81 -9.91 -12.87
CA PHE A 480 -15.42 -9.04 -13.98
C PHE A 480 -14.48 -9.76 -14.94
N LYS A 481 -14.69 -9.52 -16.24
CA LYS A 481 -13.95 -10.17 -17.32
C LYS A 481 -13.49 -9.16 -18.37
N LEU A 482 -12.30 -9.40 -18.92
CA LEU A 482 -11.72 -8.73 -20.08
C LEU A 482 -11.58 -9.74 -21.22
N ASP A 483 -12.21 -9.46 -22.35
CA ASP A 483 -12.23 -10.34 -23.53
C ASP A 483 -12.64 -11.78 -23.21
N GLY A 484 -13.56 -11.94 -22.26
CA GLY A 484 -14.07 -13.23 -21.78
C GLY A 484 -13.21 -13.92 -20.71
N VAL A 485 -12.04 -13.37 -20.36
CA VAL A 485 -11.13 -13.88 -19.33
C VAL A 485 -11.35 -13.16 -18.00
N ASN A 486 -11.34 -13.88 -16.87
CA ASN A 486 -11.49 -13.28 -15.54
C ASN A 486 -10.33 -12.33 -15.24
N LEU A 487 -10.65 -11.09 -14.82
CA LEU A 487 -9.65 -10.07 -14.48
C LEU A 487 -9.05 -10.24 -13.09
N ASP A 488 -9.85 -10.75 -12.15
CA ASP A 488 -9.47 -11.06 -10.77
C ASP A 488 -10.36 -12.20 -10.25
N VAL A 489 -10.24 -12.57 -8.98
CA VAL A 489 -11.22 -13.39 -8.28
C VAL A 489 -12.60 -12.71 -8.27
N GLU A 490 -13.65 -13.51 -8.15
CA GLU A 490 -15.02 -13.01 -8.07
C GLU A 490 -15.20 -12.09 -6.86
N ASP A 491 -15.79 -10.91 -7.09
CA ASP A 491 -16.10 -9.96 -6.03
C ASP A 491 -17.43 -10.34 -5.36
N THR A 492 -17.36 -10.77 -4.10
CA THR A 492 -18.51 -11.25 -3.33
C THR A 492 -19.09 -10.19 -2.40
N VAL A 493 -18.51 -8.97 -2.36
CA VAL A 493 -18.92 -7.90 -1.42
C VAL A 493 -19.32 -6.65 -2.20
N GLY A 494 -20.52 -6.12 -1.94
CA GLY A 494 -21.03 -4.91 -2.59
C GLY A 494 -20.59 -3.64 -1.84
N PRO A 495 -20.41 -2.49 -2.54
CA PRO A 495 -20.61 -2.25 -3.97
C PRO A 495 -19.55 -2.91 -4.85
N HIS A 496 -19.98 -3.57 -5.93
CA HIS A 496 -19.09 -4.43 -6.70
C HIS A 496 -18.12 -3.65 -7.57
N SER A 497 -16.83 -3.81 -7.31
CA SER A 497 -15.79 -3.16 -8.08
C SER A 497 -14.43 -3.85 -7.95
N ILE A 498 -13.63 -3.77 -9.02
CA ILE A 498 -12.24 -4.20 -9.01
C ILE A 498 -11.32 -3.12 -9.58
N SER A 499 -10.06 -3.19 -9.18
CA SER A 499 -8.98 -2.38 -9.73
C SER A 499 -8.26 -3.18 -10.80
N TRP A 500 -8.46 -2.84 -12.07
CA TRP A 500 -7.76 -3.45 -13.19
C TRP A 500 -6.53 -2.62 -13.58
N ASN A 501 -5.34 -3.21 -13.49
CA ASN A 501 -4.13 -2.64 -14.05
C ASN A 501 -4.00 -3.00 -15.54
N THR A 502 -4.17 -2.01 -16.41
CA THR A 502 -4.14 -2.19 -17.86
C THR A 502 -2.74 -2.47 -18.40
N ARG A 503 -1.66 -2.27 -17.62
CA ARG A 503 -0.25 -2.33 -18.11
C ARG A 503 0.15 -3.67 -18.74
N GLY A 504 -0.48 -4.77 -18.33
CA GLY A 504 -0.26 -6.10 -18.92
C GLY A 504 -1.17 -6.43 -20.12
N THR A 505 -2.14 -5.56 -20.40
CA THR A 505 -3.10 -5.71 -21.50
C THR A 505 -2.56 -5.03 -22.77
N ALA A 506 -2.76 -5.64 -23.94
CA ALA A 506 -2.38 -5.02 -25.21
C ALA A 506 -3.04 -3.66 -25.40
N ASN A 507 -2.42 -2.76 -26.18
CA ASN A 507 -3.11 -1.53 -26.59
C ASN A 507 -4.12 -1.83 -27.69
N GLY A 508 -5.27 -1.17 -27.65
CA GLY A 508 -6.34 -1.35 -28.62
C GLY A 508 -7.72 -1.52 -27.98
N SER A 509 -8.68 -1.97 -28.76
CA SER A 509 -10.05 -2.17 -28.31
C SER A 509 -10.17 -3.48 -27.51
N HIS A 510 -10.75 -3.40 -26.31
CA HIS A 510 -11.04 -4.52 -25.42
C HIS A 510 -12.50 -4.49 -24.97
N THR A 511 -13.02 -5.66 -24.59
CA THR A 511 -14.41 -5.81 -24.15
C THR A 511 -14.48 -6.21 -22.68
N LEU A 512 -15.12 -5.37 -21.87
CA LEU A 512 -15.43 -5.64 -20.48
C LEU A 512 -16.83 -6.24 -20.35
N THR A 513 -16.95 -7.27 -19.50
CA THR A 513 -18.25 -7.82 -19.07
C THR A 513 -18.22 -8.11 -17.58
N ALA A 514 -19.38 -8.07 -16.93
CA ALA A 514 -19.57 -8.53 -15.56
C ALA A 514 -20.56 -9.69 -15.55
N VAL A 515 -20.21 -10.78 -14.86
CA VAL A 515 -21.11 -11.92 -14.64
C VAL A 515 -21.57 -11.88 -13.20
N ALA A 516 -22.83 -11.55 -12.96
CA ALA A 516 -23.42 -11.67 -11.62
C ALA A 516 -24.05 -13.05 -11.48
N ARG A 517 -23.86 -13.66 -10.31
CA ARG A 517 -24.58 -14.88 -9.92
C ARG A 517 -25.26 -14.71 -8.59
N ASP A 518 -26.34 -15.44 -8.40
CA ASP A 518 -27.00 -15.59 -7.11
C ASP A 518 -26.39 -16.76 -6.32
N SER A 519 -26.99 -17.04 -5.16
CA SER A 519 -26.61 -18.15 -4.29
C SER A 519 -27.20 -19.50 -4.72
N ALA A 520 -28.14 -19.51 -5.67
CA ALA A 520 -28.69 -20.71 -6.30
C ALA A 520 -27.86 -21.16 -7.53
N GLY A 521 -26.91 -20.34 -7.99
CA GLY A 521 -26.07 -20.57 -9.14
C GLY A 521 -26.64 -20.04 -10.45
N ASN A 522 -27.78 -19.34 -10.43
CA ASN A 522 -28.29 -18.64 -11.60
C ASN A 522 -27.38 -17.44 -11.88
N ALA A 523 -27.07 -17.19 -13.15
CA ALA A 523 -26.13 -16.15 -13.53
C ALA A 523 -26.56 -15.41 -14.80
N THR A 524 -26.23 -14.11 -14.84
CA THR A 524 -26.41 -13.26 -16.01
C THR A 524 -25.11 -12.52 -16.30
N THR A 525 -24.79 -12.39 -17.58
CA THR A 525 -23.69 -11.55 -18.06
C THR A 525 -24.25 -10.19 -18.48
N SER A 526 -23.57 -9.11 -18.07
CA SER A 526 -23.92 -7.75 -18.46
C SER A 526 -23.86 -7.57 -19.98
N THR A 527 -24.48 -6.50 -20.48
CA THR A 527 -24.11 -6.00 -21.81
C THR A 527 -22.61 -5.68 -21.84
N PRO A 528 -21.91 -5.95 -22.97
CA PRO A 528 -20.50 -5.66 -23.08
C PRO A 528 -20.25 -4.15 -23.12
N VAL A 529 -19.17 -3.72 -22.46
CA VAL A 529 -18.62 -2.36 -22.54
C VAL A 529 -17.31 -2.45 -23.30
N THR A 530 -17.22 -1.78 -24.44
CA THR A 530 -15.97 -1.65 -25.18
C THR A 530 -15.15 -0.51 -24.60
N VAL A 531 -13.86 -0.74 -24.35
CA VAL A 531 -12.88 0.28 -23.96
C VAL A 531 -11.68 0.25 -24.89
N THR A 532 -11.00 1.36 -25.03
CA THR A 532 -9.72 1.43 -25.72
C THR A 532 -8.61 1.50 -24.70
N VAL A 533 -7.85 0.42 -24.54
CA VAL A 533 -6.64 0.43 -23.71
C VAL A 533 -5.56 1.23 -24.43
N THR A 534 -5.11 2.28 -23.76
CA THR A 534 -4.00 3.12 -24.19
C THR A 534 -2.96 3.15 -23.08
N ASN A 535 -2.19 2.07 -22.93
CA ASN A 535 -0.97 2.06 -22.13
C ASN A 535 0.14 2.86 -22.81
N ASN A 536 -0.18 4.07 -23.27
CA ASN A 536 0.81 5.03 -23.67
C ASN A 536 1.61 5.35 -22.40
N ALA A 537 2.84 4.83 -22.36
CA ALA A 537 3.76 5.03 -21.25
C ALA A 537 3.87 6.54 -20.98
N ALA A 538 3.52 6.95 -19.76
CA ALA A 538 3.83 8.28 -19.29
C ALA A 538 5.37 8.40 -19.15
N SER A 539 5.92 9.26 -20.00
CA SER A 539 7.20 9.99 -19.93
C SER A 539 8.41 9.30 -19.30
N GLY A 540 9.31 8.78 -20.15
CA GLY A 540 10.55 8.12 -19.72
C GLY A 540 11.80 8.72 -20.34
N ILE A 541 12.07 10.01 -20.11
CA ILE A 541 13.43 10.53 -20.23
C ILE A 541 14.17 10.14 -18.96
N LEU A 542 15.24 9.36 -19.14
CA LEU A 542 16.11 8.87 -18.08
C LEU A 542 17.47 9.56 -18.18
N GLY A 543 17.71 10.66 -17.45
CA GLY A 543 18.99 11.39 -17.54
C GLY A 543 18.96 12.82 -17.01
N ASN A 544 19.99 13.60 -17.36
CA ASN A 544 20.10 15.04 -17.09
C ASN A 544 19.94 15.80 -18.42
N ASP A 545 18.78 16.43 -18.60
CA ASP A 545 18.40 17.19 -19.80
C ASP A 545 18.77 18.67 -19.74
N GLY A 546 19.29 19.16 -18.60
CA GLY A 546 19.74 20.54 -18.38
C GLY A 546 21.24 20.70 -18.07
N GLU A 547 21.71 21.94 -17.90
CA GLU A 547 23.09 22.28 -17.51
C GLU A 547 23.42 21.99 -16.03
N GLY A 548 22.76 20.98 -15.44
CA GLY A 548 22.91 20.59 -14.04
C GLY A 548 24.26 19.93 -13.77
N THR A 549 24.86 20.25 -12.62
CA THR A 549 26.06 19.59 -12.11
C THR A 549 25.71 18.22 -11.55
N THR A 550 26.06 17.16 -12.28
CA THR A 550 26.21 15.82 -11.71
C THR A 550 27.71 15.52 -11.65
N THR A 551 28.28 15.62 -10.45
CA THR A 551 29.60 15.08 -10.16
C THR A 551 29.56 13.58 -10.40
N ASP A 552 30.43 13.03 -11.25
CA ASP A 552 31.07 11.71 -11.08
C ASP A 552 31.70 11.22 -12.39
N ASN A 553 33.00 11.48 -12.61
CA ASN A 553 33.72 10.81 -13.69
C ASN A 553 34.07 9.39 -13.27
N ILE A 554 34.16 8.46 -14.22
CA ILE A 554 34.64 7.10 -13.94
C ILE A 554 36.02 6.91 -14.55
N SER A 555 36.97 6.34 -13.80
CA SER A 555 38.25 5.91 -14.36
C SER A 555 38.19 4.44 -14.77
N ASP A 556 38.68 4.12 -15.97
CA ASP A 556 38.84 2.73 -16.45
C ASP A 556 40.08 2.02 -15.88
N GLY A 557 40.74 2.63 -14.88
CA GLY A 557 41.96 2.10 -14.26
C GLY A 557 43.24 2.31 -15.07
N SER A 558 43.20 3.10 -16.15
CA SER A 558 44.36 3.37 -17.02
C SER A 558 44.72 4.86 -17.13
N ASP A 559 44.44 5.64 -16.07
CA ASP A 559 44.55 7.11 -16.03
C ASP A 559 43.64 7.85 -17.02
N SER A 560 42.68 7.14 -17.64
CA SER A 560 41.67 7.70 -18.54
C SER A 560 40.35 7.88 -17.79
N TYR A 561 39.70 9.05 -17.96
CA TYR A 561 38.39 9.35 -17.38
C TYR A 561 37.30 9.29 -18.46
N ILE A 562 36.14 8.72 -18.10
CA ILE A 562 34.94 8.63 -18.92
C ILE A 562 33.87 9.54 -18.33
N ASN A 563 33.13 10.23 -19.20
CA ASN A 563 31.98 11.03 -18.80
C ASN A 563 30.78 10.11 -18.56
N ALA A 564 30.41 9.95 -17.29
CA ALA A 564 29.26 9.15 -16.89
C ALA A 564 28.55 9.77 -15.68
N SER A 565 27.30 9.38 -15.47
CA SER A 565 26.45 9.95 -14.43
C SER A 565 25.48 8.90 -13.96
N ARG A 566 25.28 8.92 -12.65
CA ARG A 566 24.34 8.07 -11.94
C ARG A 566 22.96 8.68 -11.98
N PHE A 567 21.97 7.85 -12.29
CA PHE A 567 20.57 8.24 -12.31
C PHE A 567 19.75 7.21 -11.53
N MET A 568 18.58 7.62 -11.06
CA MET A 568 17.58 6.72 -10.47
C MET A 568 16.39 6.65 -11.42
N ALA A 569 16.01 5.45 -11.82
CA ALA A 569 14.81 5.26 -12.61
C ALA A 569 13.58 5.46 -11.73
N THR A 570 12.68 6.36 -12.12
CA THR A 570 11.43 6.60 -11.40
C THR A 570 10.30 5.69 -11.88
N ASN A 571 10.47 5.05 -13.04
CA ASN A 571 9.49 4.16 -13.67
C ASN A 571 10.21 2.95 -14.31
N ASP A 572 9.46 1.87 -14.53
CA ASP A 572 9.92 0.75 -15.35
C ASP A 572 9.96 1.18 -16.82
N LEU A 573 11.13 1.10 -17.45
CA LEU A 573 11.36 1.60 -18.80
C LEU A 573 12.15 0.61 -19.65
N ILE A 574 11.82 0.54 -20.94
CA ILE A 574 12.56 -0.23 -21.95
C ILE A 574 13.29 0.77 -22.83
N ILE A 575 14.60 0.93 -22.66
CA ILE A 575 15.42 1.92 -23.35
C ILE A 575 15.93 1.35 -24.68
N SER A 576 15.79 2.10 -25.76
CA SER A 576 16.35 1.71 -27.08
C SER A 576 17.37 2.69 -27.64
N VAL A 577 17.39 3.93 -27.15
CA VAL A 577 18.32 4.96 -27.62
C VAL A 577 18.83 5.80 -26.45
N VAL A 578 20.07 6.29 -26.60
CA VAL A 578 20.71 7.26 -25.72
C VAL A 578 20.97 8.53 -26.53
N LYS A 579 20.68 9.69 -25.94
CA LYS A 579 20.87 11.01 -26.53
C LYS A 579 21.94 11.74 -25.74
N ALA A 580 22.93 12.30 -26.44
CA ALA A 580 23.97 13.09 -25.81
C ALA A 580 24.36 14.28 -26.69
N LYS A 581 24.80 15.37 -26.07
CA LYS A 581 25.24 16.58 -26.77
C LYS A 581 26.74 16.53 -27.04
N VAL A 582 27.15 16.60 -28.30
CA VAL A 582 28.56 16.48 -28.73
C VAL A 582 29.04 17.70 -29.52
N LEU A 583 30.33 18.01 -29.45
CA LEU A 583 30.96 19.01 -30.32
C LEU A 583 31.19 18.46 -31.73
N GLY A 584 31.14 19.33 -32.74
CA GLY A 584 31.38 19.03 -34.17
C GLY A 584 32.83 18.73 -34.51
N ILE A 585 33.49 17.98 -33.66
CA ILE A 585 34.86 17.53 -33.80
C ILE A 585 34.84 16.13 -34.39
N THR A 586 35.65 15.95 -35.43
CA THR A 586 35.81 14.68 -36.14
C THR A 586 36.30 13.60 -35.19
N GLY A 587 35.49 12.57 -34.96
CA GLY A 587 35.81 11.45 -34.08
C GLY A 587 34.67 10.44 -34.03
N LYS A 588 34.91 9.30 -33.38
CA LYS A 588 33.93 8.23 -33.16
C LYS A 588 33.49 8.22 -31.72
N TYR A 589 32.19 8.04 -31.52
CA TYR A 589 31.51 8.12 -30.24
C TYR A 589 30.67 6.88 -29.98
N LYS A 590 30.53 6.51 -28.71
CA LYS A 590 29.68 5.40 -28.25
C LYS A 590 29.04 5.73 -26.91
N CYS A 591 27.86 5.19 -26.63
CA CYS A 591 27.19 5.28 -25.34
C CYS A 591 26.99 3.92 -24.69
N ALA A 592 26.85 3.89 -23.37
CA ALA A 592 26.62 2.68 -22.59
C ALA A 592 25.75 2.92 -21.35
N ILE A 593 25.12 1.84 -20.88
CA ILE A 593 24.34 1.76 -19.64
C ILE A 593 25.01 0.72 -18.73
N TYR A 594 25.30 1.10 -17.48
CA TYR A 594 25.83 0.18 -16.46
C TYR A 594 24.87 0.04 -15.28
N SER A 595 24.90 -1.12 -14.61
CA SER A 595 24.25 -1.30 -13.31
C SER A 595 24.96 -0.51 -12.23
N ASP A 596 24.21 -0.07 -11.22
CA ASP A 596 24.76 0.56 -10.02
C ASP A 596 24.95 -0.46 -8.89
N ASN A 597 26.07 -0.37 -8.17
CA ASN A 597 26.33 -1.09 -6.94
C ASN A 597 26.80 -0.09 -5.86
N GLY A 598 25.86 0.50 -5.14
CA GLY A 598 26.17 1.41 -4.04
C GLY A 598 26.86 2.70 -4.49
N GLY A 599 26.51 3.22 -5.67
CA GLY A 599 27.17 4.40 -6.23
C GLY A 599 28.40 4.10 -7.08
N VAL A 600 28.64 2.83 -7.42
CA VAL A 600 29.73 2.42 -8.31
C VAL A 600 29.16 1.68 -9.53
N PRO A 601 29.52 2.05 -10.78
CA PRO A 601 29.14 1.28 -11.95
C PRO A 601 29.77 -0.11 -11.93
N GLN A 602 28.96 -1.18 -11.99
CA GLN A 602 29.45 -2.55 -11.81
C GLN A 602 29.50 -3.37 -13.09
N THR A 603 28.37 -3.48 -13.81
CA THR A 603 28.23 -4.38 -14.96
C THR A 603 27.65 -3.63 -16.15
N LEU A 604 28.24 -3.79 -17.33
CA LEU A 604 27.70 -3.29 -18.58
C LEU A 604 26.36 -3.97 -18.88
N LEU A 605 25.27 -3.21 -18.77
CA LEU A 605 23.94 -3.66 -19.14
C LEU A 605 23.79 -3.64 -20.66
N LYS A 606 24.14 -2.50 -21.27
CA LYS A 606 24.00 -2.32 -22.72
C LYS A 606 24.91 -1.24 -23.29
N SER A 607 25.17 -1.33 -24.60
CA SER A 607 25.96 -0.34 -25.33
C SER A 607 25.43 -0.09 -26.74
N THR A 608 25.85 1.03 -27.32
CA THR A 608 25.60 1.38 -28.72
C THR A 608 26.71 0.86 -29.62
N ASP A 609 26.42 0.80 -30.93
CA ASP A 609 27.46 0.72 -31.95
C ASP A 609 28.25 2.03 -32.02
N GLU A 610 29.38 1.99 -32.73
CA GLU A 610 30.23 3.14 -32.99
C GLU A 610 29.59 4.10 -34.00
N ALA A 611 29.53 5.39 -33.67
CA ALA A 611 29.00 6.44 -34.54
C ALA A 611 30.05 7.52 -34.82
N VAL A 612 30.25 7.87 -36.10
CA VAL A 612 31.11 8.99 -36.51
C VAL A 612 30.31 10.29 -36.42
N ASN A 613 30.85 11.32 -35.73
CA ASN A 613 30.14 12.60 -35.62
C ASN A 613 30.45 13.56 -36.78
N PRO A 614 29.45 14.08 -37.52
CA PRO A 614 29.68 15.02 -38.61
C PRO A 614 29.49 16.51 -38.24
N SER A 615 28.86 16.87 -37.10
CA SER A 615 28.65 18.28 -36.69
C SER A 615 28.28 18.46 -35.20
N THR A 616 28.14 19.70 -34.70
CA THR A 616 27.83 20.03 -33.28
C THR A 616 26.34 19.87 -32.94
N GLY A 617 26.01 19.43 -31.72
CA GLY A 617 24.65 19.43 -31.17
C GLY A 617 24.20 18.13 -30.50
N TRP A 618 22.90 17.98 -30.25
CA TRP A 618 22.30 16.73 -29.77
C TRP A 618 22.44 15.61 -30.81
N ARG A 619 22.80 14.41 -30.34
CA ARG A 619 22.95 13.20 -31.15
C ARG A 619 22.24 12.03 -30.53
N THR A 620 21.76 11.15 -31.42
CA THR A 620 21.10 9.89 -31.05
C THR A 620 22.08 8.75 -31.26
N PHE A 621 22.21 7.90 -30.25
CA PHE A 621 23.01 6.69 -30.26
C PHE A 621 22.09 5.50 -29.94
N THR A 622 21.89 4.63 -30.91
CA THR A 622 20.98 3.49 -30.78
C THR A 622 21.66 2.35 -30.04
N LEU A 623 20.98 1.78 -29.03
CA LEU A 623 21.49 0.59 -28.34
C LEU A 623 21.43 -0.63 -29.28
N THR A 624 22.42 -1.51 -29.14
CA THR A 624 22.48 -2.78 -29.89
C THR A 624 21.27 -3.69 -29.68
N SER A 625 20.57 -3.54 -28.56
CA SER A 625 19.20 -4.01 -28.32
C SER A 625 18.61 -3.25 -27.16
N ALA A 626 17.29 -3.30 -27.00
CA ALA A 626 16.62 -2.61 -25.93
C ALA A 626 17.04 -3.12 -24.53
N GLN A 627 17.06 -2.22 -23.54
CA GLN A 627 17.45 -2.49 -22.16
C GLN A 627 16.31 -2.12 -21.21
N ALA A 628 15.80 -3.10 -20.46
CA ALA A 628 14.86 -2.85 -19.40
C ALA A 628 15.57 -2.28 -18.15
N ILE A 629 15.02 -1.22 -17.57
CA ILE A 629 15.46 -0.64 -16.30
C ILE A 629 14.22 -0.54 -15.40
N GLN A 630 14.30 -1.07 -14.18
CA GLN A 630 13.18 -1.10 -13.23
C GLN A 630 13.09 0.19 -12.42
N SER A 631 11.88 0.62 -12.07
CA SER A 631 11.63 1.73 -11.14
C SER A 631 12.37 1.49 -9.81
N GLY A 632 12.90 2.57 -9.22
CA GLY A 632 13.71 2.54 -8.00
C GLY A 632 15.15 2.07 -8.22
N SER A 633 15.51 1.55 -9.40
CA SER A 633 16.88 1.11 -9.68
C SER A 633 17.78 2.29 -10.02
N HIS A 634 18.98 2.29 -9.46
CA HIS A 634 20.04 3.19 -9.90
C HIS A 634 20.81 2.57 -11.08
N TYR A 635 21.23 3.40 -12.02
CA TYR A 635 21.99 3.00 -13.19
C TYR A 635 22.92 4.14 -13.64
N TRP A 636 23.88 3.84 -14.49
CA TRP A 636 24.81 4.83 -15.04
C TRP A 636 24.65 4.96 -16.55
N LEU A 637 24.62 6.20 -17.06
CA LEU A 637 24.80 6.47 -18.49
C LEU A 637 26.20 7.01 -18.73
N ALA A 638 26.90 6.44 -19.71
CA ALA A 638 28.24 6.84 -20.10
C ALA A 638 28.32 7.16 -21.59
N ILE A 639 29.22 8.07 -21.96
CA ILE A 639 29.57 8.36 -23.36
C ILE A 639 31.10 8.42 -23.52
N TRP A 640 31.57 7.87 -24.65
CA TRP A 640 32.98 7.72 -24.99
C TRP A 640 33.32 8.45 -26.30
N SER A 641 34.57 8.92 -26.43
CA SER A 641 35.17 9.48 -27.66
C SER A 641 36.58 8.87 -27.88
N ASP A 642 36.98 8.59 -29.13
CA ASP A 642 38.31 8.04 -29.48
C ASP A 642 39.35 9.12 -29.79
N LEU A 643 38.94 10.38 -29.85
CA LEU A 643 39.82 11.45 -30.26
C LEU A 643 40.62 12.05 -29.09
N HIS A 644 41.93 12.14 -29.27
CA HIS A 644 42.85 12.77 -28.34
C HIS A 644 42.99 14.27 -28.65
N SER A 645 42.21 15.12 -28.00
CA SER A 645 42.50 16.57 -27.97
C SER A 645 41.87 17.24 -26.76
N THR A 646 42.45 18.36 -26.31
CA THR A 646 41.82 19.29 -25.36
C THR A 646 40.51 19.89 -25.89
N SER A 647 40.16 19.63 -27.14
CA SER A 647 38.93 20.09 -27.78
C SER A 647 37.84 19.01 -27.82
N ALA A 648 38.15 17.72 -27.69
CA ALA A 648 37.16 16.64 -27.74
C ALA A 648 36.18 16.77 -26.57
N GLY A 649 35.06 17.45 -26.79
CA GLY A 649 34.13 17.86 -25.74
C GLY A 649 32.74 17.31 -25.98
N ILE A 650 32.25 16.55 -25.00
CA ILE A 650 30.82 16.38 -24.78
C ILE A 650 30.36 17.68 -24.10
N TYR A 651 29.32 18.33 -24.62
CA TYR A 651 29.03 19.73 -24.28
C TYR A 651 28.48 19.90 -22.86
N CYS A 652 28.88 20.99 -22.21
CA CYS A 652 28.25 21.54 -21.02
C CYS A 652 28.56 23.03 -20.86
N ASP A 653 27.51 23.85 -20.78
CA ASP A 653 27.53 25.31 -20.64
C ASP A 653 28.20 26.15 -21.75
N ALA A 654 27.66 27.37 -21.90
CA ALA A 654 28.08 28.37 -22.87
C ALA A 654 29.50 28.94 -22.61
N SER A 655 30.22 28.46 -21.59
CA SER A 655 31.54 28.95 -21.15
C SER A 655 32.71 28.01 -21.47
N GLY A 656 32.48 26.88 -22.14
CA GLY A 656 33.57 26.03 -22.65
C GLY A 656 34.33 25.30 -21.55
N GLY A 657 33.61 24.51 -20.74
CA GLY A 657 34.16 23.70 -19.65
C GLY A 657 35.44 22.92 -20.00
N SER A 658 36.35 22.82 -19.03
CA SER A 658 37.68 22.23 -19.21
C SER A 658 37.60 20.72 -19.49
N THR A 659 38.20 20.28 -20.61
CA THR A 659 38.39 18.86 -20.94
C THR A 659 39.46 18.25 -20.02
N ARG A 660 39.21 17.06 -19.47
CA ARG A 660 40.23 16.24 -18.80
C ARG A 660 40.47 14.98 -19.61
N TRP A 661 41.26 15.09 -20.67
CA TRP A 661 41.71 13.92 -21.41
C TRP A 661 43.19 14.00 -21.78
N THR A 662 43.94 12.97 -21.40
CA THR A 662 45.34 12.72 -21.77
C THR A 662 45.55 11.21 -21.95
N GLY A 663 44.90 10.56 -22.93
CA GLY A 663 45.18 9.15 -23.27
C GLY A 663 44.33 8.60 -24.42
N ALA A 664 44.89 8.21 -25.59
CA ALA A 664 44.11 7.74 -26.74
C ALA A 664 43.65 6.30 -26.47
N LYS A 665 42.36 6.01 -26.69
CA LYS A 665 41.81 4.67 -26.58
C LYS A 665 41.37 4.16 -27.95
N THR A 666 41.94 3.03 -28.36
CA THR A 666 41.34 2.21 -29.40
C THR A 666 40.20 1.43 -28.75
N TYR A 667 38.97 1.60 -29.23
CA TYR A 667 37.82 0.85 -28.71
C TYR A 667 38.00 -0.65 -28.98
N GLY A 668 38.57 -1.38 -28.02
CA GLY A 668 38.50 -2.84 -27.97
C GLY A 668 37.09 -3.31 -27.61
N SER A 669 36.97 -4.55 -27.13
CA SER A 669 35.76 -5.01 -26.44
C SER A 669 35.46 -4.11 -25.24
N TRP A 670 34.20 -3.82 -24.97
CA TRP A 670 33.80 -3.03 -23.80
C TRP A 670 34.28 -3.71 -22.50
N PRO A 671 34.91 -2.98 -21.57
CA PRO A 671 35.40 -3.58 -20.33
C PRO A 671 34.27 -3.76 -19.32
N ASP A 672 34.27 -4.91 -18.64
CA ASP A 672 33.69 -5.12 -17.30
C ASP A 672 34.86 -5.53 -16.38
N PRO A 673 35.15 -4.84 -15.25
CA PRO A 673 34.43 -3.75 -14.56
C PRO A 673 35.11 -2.35 -14.68
N ILE A 674 34.34 -1.28 -14.43
CA ILE A 674 34.91 0.08 -14.23
C ILE A 674 35.04 0.33 -12.71
N THR A 675 36.26 0.58 -12.22
CA THR A 675 36.59 0.28 -10.81
C THR A 675 36.69 1.47 -9.86
N THR A 676 36.63 2.72 -10.34
CA THR A 676 36.72 3.90 -9.45
C THR A 676 35.91 5.10 -9.93
N THR A 677 35.20 5.75 -9.00
CA THR A 677 34.57 7.08 -9.17
C THR A 677 35.62 8.16 -8.89
N GLY A 678 36.05 8.88 -9.92
CA GLY A 678 36.95 10.02 -9.81
C GLY A 678 36.17 11.30 -9.55
N GLY A 679 36.05 11.69 -8.28
CA GLY A 679 35.34 12.91 -7.87
C GLY A 679 35.84 14.16 -8.61
N GLY A 680 34.93 14.80 -9.35
CA GLY A 680 35.15 16.05 -10.04
C GLY A 680 33.85 16.64 -10.56
N SER A 681 33.69 17.96 -10.48
CA SER A 681 32.52 18.68 -11.00
C SER A 681 32.66 18.91 -12.50
N LEU A 682 32.32 17.92 -13.31
CA LEU A 682 32.10 18.11 -14.74
C LEU A 682 30.60 18.17 -15.01
N ARG A 683 30.17 19.11 -15.85
CA ARG A 683 28.80 19.18 -16.36
C ARG A 683 28.78 18.42 -17.69
N TYR A 684 27.70 17.76 -18.07
CA TYR A 684 27.45 17.29 -19.45
C TYR A 684 26.01 16.78 -19.58
N CYS A 685 25.46 16.78 -20.80
CA CYS A 685 24.06 16.45 -21.05
C CYS A 685 23.92 15.08 -21.72
N ILE A 686 23.24 14.15 -21.05
CA ILE A 686 22.95 12.80 -21.54
C ILE A 686 21.59 12.33 -21.00
N TYR A 687 20.78 11.71 -21.85
CA TYR A 687 19.56 11.03 -21.44
C TYR A 687 19.26 9.80 -22.29
N ALA A 688 18.38 8.94 -21.81
CA ALA A 688 17.89 7.75 -22.49
C ALA A 688 16.39 7.87 -22.79
N GLU A 689 15.95 7.37 -23.95
CA GLU A 689 14.53 7.35 -24.35
C GLU A 689 13.98 5.94 -24.39
N ALA A 690 12.73 5.79 -23.96
CA ALA A 690 12.01 4.54 -23.97
C ALA A 690 11.48 4.15 -25.37
N GLN A 691 11.56 2.87 -25.70
CA GLN A 691 11.09 2.27 -26.94
C GLN A 691 9.58 2.40 -27.08
N GLY A 692 9.11 2.88 -28.23
CA GLY A 692 7.67 3.01 -28.53
C GLY A 692 6.96 4.14 -27.78
N SER A 693 7.71 5.02 -27.10
CA SER A 693 7.16 6.23 -26.51
C SER A 693 6.71 7.22 -27.59
N GLN A 694 5.56 7.87 -27.38
CA GLN A 694 5.28 9.13 -28.07
C GLN A 694 6.05 10.23 -27.35
N GLU A 695 6.68 11.10 -28.13
CA GLU A 695 7.44 12.25 -27.67
C GLU A 695 6.60 13.10 -26.69
N ALA A 696 7.15 13.41 -25.51
CA ALA A 696 6.40 14.16 -24.50
C ALA A 696 6.08 15.55 -25.03
N LEU A 697 4.81 15.94 -25.07
CA LEU A 697 4.43 17.29 -25.49
C LEU A 697 4.41 18.22 -24.28
N VAL A 698 5.18 19.30 -24.33
CA VAL A 698 5.09 20.42 -23.39
C VAL A 698 4.27 21.51 -24.07
N ASN A 699 3.03 21.68 -23.61
CA ASN A 699 2.07 22.66 -24.15
C ASN A 699 1.83 22.52 -25.67
N GLY A 700 1.81 21.29 -26.18
CA GLY A 700 1.56 20.97 -27.59
C GLY A 700 2.82 20.94 -28.47
N ILE A 701 4.01 21.19 -27.91
CA ILE A 701 5.29 21.09 -28.61
C ILE A 701 6.07 19.90 -28.06
N PRO A 702 6.67 19.06 -28.92
CA PRO A 702 7.67 18.09 -28.50
C PRO A 702 8.74 18.59 -27.53
N SER A 703 8.93 17.86 -26.44
CA SER A 703 9.99 18.07 -25.47
C SER A 703 11.36 17.96 -26.11
N SER A 704 11.54 17.05 -27.07
CA SER A 704 12.80 16.89 -27.81
C SER A 704 13.12 18.12 -28.65
N TRP A 705 12.11 18.75 -29.27
CA TRP A 705 12.24 19.98 -30.04
C TRP A 705 12.56 21.17 -29.13
N LEU A 706 11.92 21.27 -27.96
CA LEU A 706 12.25 22.29 -26.96
C LEU A 706 13.68 22.12 -26.42
N ILE A 707 14.08 20.88 -26.11
CA ILE A 707 15.46 20.57 -25.70
C ILE A 707 16.46 20.89 -26.81
N GLN A 708 16.09 20.65 -28.08
CA GLN A 708 16.95 20.90 -29.22
C GLN A 708 17.27 22.39 -29.39
N TYR A 709 16.27 23.26 -29.29
CA TYR A 709 16.43 24.69 -29.60
C TYR A 709 16.64 25.57 -28.36
N PHE A 710 16.10 25.18 -27.21
CA PHE A 710 16.16 25.98 -25.97
C PHE A 710 16.96 25.33 -24.84
N GLY A 711 17.44 24.10 -25.01
CA GLY A 711 18.35 23.46 -24.05
C GLY A 711 17.70 22.96 -22.75
N GLY A 712 16.37 22.86 -22.70
CA GLY A 712 15.63 22.28 -21.59
C GLY A 712 14.12 22.24 -21.85
N THR A 713 13.40 21.41 -21.07
CA THR A 713 11.94 21.26 -21.17
C THR A 713 11.16 22.33 -20.40
N ASN A 714 11.84 23.07 -19.52
CA ASN A 714 11.24 23.98 -18.54
C ASN A 714 11.92 25.36 -18.54
N VAL A 715 12.35 25.82 -19.71
CA VAL A 715 12.96 27.14 -19.83
C VAL A 715 11.83 28.16 -19.67
N VAL A 716 11.98 29.04 -18.67
CA VAL A 716 11.02 30.12 -18.31
C VAL A 716 10.67 31.03 -19.50
N ASN A 717 11.35 30.88 -20.65
CA ASN A 717 11.21 31.67 -21.87
C ASN A 717 11.15 30.83 -23.18
N GLY A 718 10.80 29.53 -23.13
CA GLY A 718 10.64 28.67 -24.32
C GLY A 718 9.25 28.06 -24.50
N HIS A 719 8.21 28.65 -23.88
CA HIS A 719 6.86 28.12 -23.90
C HIS A 719 6.22 28.27 -25.29
N ALA A 720 5.22 27.43 -25.58
CA ALA A 720 4.50 27.38 -26.83
C ALA A 720 3.92 28.71 -27.33
N GLN A 721 3.62 29.64 -26.41
CA GLN A 721 3.03 30.94 -26.73
C GLN A 721 4.05 32.08 -26.86
N GLU A 722 5.32 31.83 -26.57
CA GLU A 722 6.37 32.85 -26.64
C GLU A 722 6.95 32.94 -28.05
N ASP A 723 7.36 34.13 -28.43
CA ASP A 723 8.04 34.48 -29.69
C ASP A 723 9.47 34.89 -29.32
N TRP A 724 10.37 33.90 -29.33
CA TRP A 724 11.70 34.03 -28.72
C TRP A 724 12.66 34.86 -29.57
N ASP A 725 12.56 34.77 -30.89
CA ASP A 725 13.38 35.56 -31.80
C ASP A 725 12.69 36.86 -32.29
N HIS A 726 11.47 37.11 -31.81
CA HIS A 726 10.70 38.33 -32.02
C HIS A 726 10.31 38.57 -33.49
N ASP A 727 10.07 37.50 -34.25
CA ASP A 727 9.68 37.56 -35.66
C ASP A 727 8.15 37.65 -35.87
N GLY A 728 7.38 37.55 -34.78
CA GLY A 728 5.92 37.60 -34.76
C GLY A 728 5.24 36.24 -34.78
N MET A 729 5.98 35.12 -34.86
CA MET A 729 5.47 33.76 -34.66
C MET A 729 5.84 33.26 -33.27
N ASN A 730 4.87 32.63 -32.59
CA ASN A 730 5.22 31.93 -31.36
C ASN A 730 5.80 30.54 -31.65
N ASN A 731 6.53 30.00 -30.68
CA ASN A 731 7.24 28.72 -30.75
C ASN A 731 6.34 27.56 -31.23
N LEU A 732 5.04 27.56 -30.89
CA LEU A 732 4.10 26.55 -31.38
C LEU A 732 3.78 26.72 -32.86
N ALA A 733 3.51 27.96 -33.29
CA ALA A 733 3.32 28.28 -34.70
C ALA A 733 4.56 27.92 -35.51
N GLU A 734 5.75 28.12 -34.95
CA GLU A 734 7.02 27.77 -35.56
C GLU A 734 7.25 26.26 -35.67
N TYR A 735 6.98 25.51 -34.60
CA TYR A 735 7.00 24.05 -34.63
C TYR A 735 6.05 23.49 -35.71
N ILE A 736 4.83 24.04 -35.79
CA ILE A 736 3.84 23.67 -36.80
C ILE A 736 4.37 24.01 -38.19
N ALA A 737 4.92 25.22 -38.37
CA ALA A 737 5.48 25.71 -39.63
C ALA A 737 6.77 24.99 -40.06
N GLY A 738 7.47 24.35 -39.11
CA GLY A 738 8.78 23.74 -39.33
C GLY A 738 9.92 24.77 -39.42
N THR A 739 9.77 25.92 -38.75
CA THR A 739 10.77 26.98 -38.67
C THR A 739 11.69 26.82 -37.45
N ILE A 740 12.76 27.62 -37.38
CA ILE A 740 13.76 27.56 -36.32
C ILE A 740 13.49 28.70 -35.33
N PRO A 741 13.10 28.41 -34.08
CA PRO A 741 12.53 29.41 -33.16
C PRO A 741 13.55 30.29 -32.43
N THR A 742 14.78 30.24 -32.90
CA THR A 742 15.90 31.03 -32.38
C THR A 742 16.56 31.81 -33.50
N ASN A 743 15.88 31.98 -34.63
CA ASN A 743 16.41 32.60 -35.83
C ASN A 743 15.29 33.34 -36.57
N ALA A 744 15.16 34.64 -36.30
CA ALA A 744 14.14 35.51 -36.88
C ALA A 744 14.16 35.60 -38.43
N GLY A 745 15.20 35.08 -39.08
CA GLY A 745 15.25 34.93 -40.54
C GLY A 745 14.55 33.67 -41.07
N SER A 746 14.11 32.78 -40.19
CA SER A 746 13.51 31.48 -40.50
C SER A 746 11.98 31.56 -40.54
N ILE A 747 11.38 32.29 -41.48
CA ILE A 747 9.92 32.47 -41.54
C ILE A 747 9.23 31.63 -42.63
N LEU A 748 8.00 31.17 -42.37
CA LEU A 748 7.12 30.65 -43.43
C LEU A 748 6.46 31.84 -44.16
N GLN A 749 6.99 32.17 -45.34
CA GLN A 749 6.52 33.30 -46.14
C GLN A 749 6.04 32.89 -47.54
N VAL A 750 4.94 33.51 -47.99
CA VAL A 750 4.57 33.52 -49.41
C VAL A 750 5.64 34.31 -50.16
N SER A 751 6.46 33.59 -50.92
CA SER A 751 7.60 34.17 -51.63
C SER A 751 7.21 34.90 -52.91
N ARG A 752 6.07 34.55 -53.52
CA ARG A 752 5.54 35.27 -54.70
C ARG A 752 4.04 35.08 -54.87
N VAL A 753 3.37 36.15 -55.28
CA VAL A 753 2.00 36.13 -55.80
C VAL A 753 2.01 36.67 -57.24
N GLU A 754 1.43 35.92 -58.17
CA GLU A 754 1.33 36.30 -59.59
C GLU A 754 -0.15 36.34 -60.00
N ASP A 755 -0.65 37.51 -60.38
CA ASP A 755 -1.93 37.63 -61.08
C ASP A 755 -1.73 37.23 -62.55
N ARG A 756 -2.50 36.24 -63.01
CA ARG A 756 -2.44 35.71 -64.39
C ARG A 756 -3.60 36.22 -65.25
N GLY A 757 -4.43 37.13 -64.73
CA GLY A 757 -5.63 37.64 -65.39
C GLY A 757 -6.81 36.66 -65.36
N GLY A 758 -8.04 37.20 -65.36
CA GLY A 758 -9.27 36.42 -65.22
C GLY A 758 -9.56 36.00 -63.77
N THR A 759 -10.07 34.79 -63.57
CA THR A 759 -10.50 34.26 -62.26
C THR A 759 -9.42 33.46 -61.52
N ASN A 760 -8.11 33.66 -61.76
CA ASN A 760 -7.06 32.83 -61.16
C ASN A 760 -5.85 33.61 -60.61
N LEU A 761 -5.37 33.21 -59.43
CA LEU A 761 -4.17 33.71 -58.74
C LEU A 761 -3.16 32.58 -58.53
N VAL A 762 -1.87 32.82 -58.77
CA VAL A 762 -0.80 31.85 -58.47
C VAL A 762 -0.02 32.27 -57.23
N ILE A 763 0.09 31.37 -56.26
CA ILE A 763 0.75 31.58 -54.97
C ILE A 763 1.94 30.63 -54.85
N LYS A 764 3.11 31.16 -54.45
CA LYS A 764 4.35 30.41 -54.24
C LYS A 764 4.91 30.63 -52.85
N TRP A 765 5.46 29.57 -52.24
CA TRP A 765 6.10 29.63 -50.92
C TRP A 765 7.15 28.52 -50.78
N SER A 766 8.10 28.71 -49.87
CA SER A 766 9.06 27.67 -49.49
C SER A 766 8.40 26.64 -48.56
N SER A 767 8.67 25.36 -48.79
CA SER A 767 8.04 24.26 -48.05
C SER A 767 9.07 23.40 -47.31
N VAL A 768 8.66 22.92 -46.13
CA VAL A 768 9.40 21.96 -45.30
C VAL A 768 8.97 20.53 -45.67
N ALA A 769 9.93 19.65 -45.89
CA ALA A 769 9.69 18.25 -46.25
C ALA A 769 8.85 17.53 -45.18
N GLY A 770 7.94 16.65 -45.62
CA GLY A 770 7.08 15.87 -44.73
C GLY A 770 5.85 16.62 -44.20
N LYS A 771 5.64 17.90 -44.57
CA LYS A 771 4.47 18.70 -44.18
C LYS A 771 3.40 18.74 -45.29
N PHE A 772 2.17 19.06 -44.89
CA PHE A 772 1.05 19.35 -45.77
C PHE A 772 0.55 20.79 -45.56
N TYR A 773 -0.04 21.40 -46.58
CA TYR A 773 -0.44 22.80 -46.57
C TYR A 773 -1.86 23.00 -47.06
N ALA A 774 -2.49 24.06 -46.55
CA ALA A 774 -3.75 24.61 -47.02
C ALA A 774 -3.58 26.05 -47.51
N ILE A 775 -4.40 26.44 -48.48
CA ILE A 775 -4.63 27.83 -48.85
C ILE A 775 -6.02 28.22 -48.37
N LYS A 776 -6.06 29.15 -47.42
CA LYS A 776 -7.27 29.65 -46.78
C LYS A 776 -7.58 31.07 -47.24
N THR A 777 -8.83 31.51 -47.09
CA THR A 777 -9.33 32.83 -47.49
C THR A 777 -10.12 33.49 -46.39
N SER A 778 -10.10 34.82 -46.38
CA SER A 778 -10.95 35.66 -45.55
C SER A 778 -11.44 36.87 -46.34
N THR A 779 -12.58 37.43 -45.95
CA THR A 779 -13.09 38.69 -46.51
C THR A 779 -12.46 39.92 -45.85
N ASN A 780 -11.80 39.76 -44.71
CA ASN A 780 -11.06 40.82 -44.02
C ASN A 780 -9.91 40.20 -43.20
N LEU A 781 -8.76 40.87 -43.15
CA LEU A 781 -7.61 40.52 -42.30
C LEU A 781 -7.95 40.39 -40.80
N LEU A 782 -9.01 41.06 -40.32
CA LEU A 782 -9.44 41.04 -38.91
C LEU A 782 -10.33 39.84 -38.55
N VAL A 783 -10.85 39.10 -39.53
CA VAL A 783 -11.66 37.90 -39.30
C VAL A 783 -10.83 36.68 -39.69
N GLY A 784 -10.94 35.59 -38.92
CA GLY A 784 -10.23 34.34 -39.17
C GLY A 784 -10.33 33.86 -40.63
N PHE A 785 -9.27 33.22 -41.13
CA PHE A 785 -9.27 32.63 -42.48
C PHE A 785 -9.99 31.28 -42.45
N ASP A 786 -11.31 31.32 -42.31
CA ASP A 786 -12.16 30.14 -42.13
C ASP A 786 -12.59 29.52 -43.48
N GLY A 787 -12.47 30.26 -44.58
CA GLY A 787 -12.71 29.72 -45.92
C GLY A 787 -11.51 28.91 -46.41
N VAL A 788 -11.70 27.67 -46.88
CA VAL A 788 -10.62 26.86 -47.46
C VAL A 788 -10.76 26.82 -48.97
N THR A 789 -9.73 27.22 -49.70
CA THR A 789 -9.71 27.14 -51.18
C THR A 789 -9.03 25.86 -51.66
N LYS A 790 -7.96 25.44 -50.99
CA LYS A 790 -7.25 24.17 -51.22
C LYS A 790 -6.68 23.62 -49.92
N THR A 791 -6.62 22.30 -49.80
CA THR A 791 -6.16 21.54 -48.60
C THR A 791 -5.37 20.31 -49.07
N ASN A 792 -4.65 19.64 -48.17
CA ASN A 792 -3.85 18.45 -48.42
C ASN A 792 -2.80 18.66 -49.52
N ILE A 793 -2.19 19.85 -49.58
CA ILE A 793 -1.13 20.14 -50.54
C ILE A 793 0.19 19.58 -49.97
N PRO A 794 0.76 18.48 -50.50
CA PRO A 794 2.00 17.94 -49.98
C PRO A 794 3.17 18.91 -50.21
N ALA A 795 4.15 18.90 -49.30
CA ALA A 795 5.41 19.58 -49.51
C ALA A 795 6.13 19.03 -50.76
N THR A 796 6.44 19.90 -51.71
CA THR A 796 7.33 19.62 -52.85
C THR A 796 8.65 20.35 -52.66
N PRO A 797 9.81 19.68 -52.73
CA PRO A 797 11.09 20.29 -52.36
C PRO A 797 11.40 21.65 -53.02
N THR A 798 11.89 22.53 -52.15
CA THR A 798 12.27 23.95 -52.24
C THR A 798 11.14 24.97 -52.37
N ILE A 799 10.20 24.81 -53.32
CA ILE A 799 9.11 25.79 -53.52
C ILE A 799 7.81 25.09 -53.94
N ASN A 800 6.74 25.25 -53.15
CA ASN A 800 5.39 24.88 -53.56
C ASN A 800 4.77 25.99 -54.42
N THR A 801 4.09 25.61 -55.50
CA THR A 801 3.35 26.52 -56.38
C THR A 801 1.91 26.03 -56.52
N GLN A 802 0.93 26.91 -56.29
CA GLN A 802 -0.48 26.58 -56.42
C GLN A 802 -1.27 27.68 -57.11
N THR A 803 -2.15 27.29 -58.03
CA THR A 803 -3.14 28.18 -58.65
C THR A 803 -4.47 28.07 -57.90
N VAL A 804 -5.07 29.19 -57.51
CA VAL A 804 -6.37 29.27 -56.86
C VAL A 804 -7.33 30.14 -57.66
N SER A 805 -8.61 29.76 -57.68
CA SER A 805 -9.63 30.58 -58.33
C SER A 805 -10.09 31.71 -57.42
N VAL A 806 -10.22 32.92 -57.99
CA VAL A 806 -10.61 34.14 -57.29
C VAL A 806 -12.01 34.58 -57.68
N ASP A 807 -12.79 34.96 -56.67
CA ASP A 807 -14.11 35.59 -56.83
C ASP A 807 -13.91 37.07 -57.16
N GLN A 808 -14.39 37.52 -58.32
CA GLN A 808 -14.19 38.90 -58.78
C GLN A 808 -15.18 39.90 -58.18
N VAL A 809 -16.18 39.44 -57.42
CA VAL A 809 -17.22 40.32 -56.88
C VAL A 809 -16.80 40.94 -55.55
N ASN A 810 -15.92 40.28 -54.79
CA ASN A 810 -15.50 40.74 -53.46
C ASN A 810 -13.99 40.61 -53.27
N SER A 811 -13.36 41.64 -52.68
CA SER A 811 -11.97 41.55 -52.25
C SER A 811 -11.81 40.45 -51.19
N ARG A 812 -10.80 39.58 -51.39
CA ARG A 812 -10.45 38.51 -50.45
C ARG A 812 -8.96 38.52 -50.13
N PHE A 813 -8.64 38.10 -48.91
CA PHE A 813 -7.29 37.84 -48.45
C PHE A 813 -7.01 36.35 -48.49
N TYR A 814 -5.77 35.96 -48.80
CA TYR A 814 -5.34 34.56 -48.86
C TYR A 814 -4.20 34.31 -47.86
N ARG A 815 -4.21 33.14 -47.22
CA ARG A 815 -3.18 32.69 -46.28
C ARG A 815 -2.76 31.26 -46.61
N VAL A 816 -1.46 31.02 -46.70
CA VAL A 816 -0.89 29.67 -46.69
C VAL A 816 -0.72 29.26 -45.22
N ALA A 817 -1.20 28.08 -44.86
CA ALA A 817 -1.04 27.52 -43.53
C ALA A 817 -0.55 26.08 -43.63
N VAL A 818 0.30 25.66 -42.70
CA VAL A 818 0.64 24.24 -42.53
C VAL A 818 -0.53 23.54 -41.87
N GLU A 819 -0.88 22.36 -42.37
CA GLU A 819 -1.91 21.51 -41.78
C GLU A 819 -1.31 20.73 -40.61
N GLN A 820 -2.06 20.69 -39.50
CA GLN A 820 -1.67 19.97 -38.27
C GLN A 820 -1.82 18.46 -38.43
#